data_AF-A0AAD7NUZ2-F1
#
_entry.id   AF-A0AAD7NUZ2-F1
#
_cell.length_a   1.000
_cell.length_b   1.000
_cell.length_c   1.000
_cell.angle_alpha   90.00
_cell.angle_beta   90.00
_cell.angle_gamma   90.00
#
_symmetry.space_group_name_H-M   'P 1'
#
loop_
_entity.id
_entity.type
_entity.pdbx_description
1 polymer ?
#
loop_
_entity_poly.entity_id
_entity_poly.type
_entity_poly.pdbx_seq_one_letter_code
_entity_poly.pdbx_strand_id
1 'polypeptide(L)'
;MSSDEREPTPHEPRRVEIAVTLGDFIAAAARKRRKVAEDVVKTPFADLDAQALREYIALTNTGIYRGREAEKVLRLEVVGDRYGDVTSTDGAALQRDVDSILVFARAFPWAAGCSLITAPKDPETLGNSHCQVEFRTSDGERFFRDPGDDPCIWLFDCGPDGYFSIYLMVPAYDRILHCELDVQLYAIIMKVMQRVYWESTLTMCPDLASERRRQEKFTGKPAYGTSSRKQISLFYVDEFTTLLTKEIHKTDWGRTSYWFLQIRNQKDRTRNPPGSRRELQESIQDLLSDAVVEHATVFVDIGVEIQPPKGYAVLPLRERLSDLRMALLGLSEEECELGDAYHDPWAGVAAIGGGRWNTKKNRLTANKISYTQVYTTDKSALYHASKGHRMPRLAEMMALRLKDANQEIDMLREVYANLRSCLSKKKEIATRIEARVPLDRASYMFEDARLVDCKNTCVLLPVEEAWGWRVERMMGFVVALRMSAAQDIEDRAQPDALKCVAAIVYALNALFSAPADKQKDRTLCLAVFPTFRANRAFERYCQGFWFPRSAGSETPYMDRGAMWLPDFSFATVGVTSMLRFLNSPVLLNRDQIASICGVPWPNIEALFLLHRTIPERPYRRNVKGAKAIQARPEIAGSFSLQRIHTPYDHGPDLDPEARFGEIPDGTPDSASEIFLGIIGEVFQLIGHSADRLDTYCVLTPQQKLLVGPATFKDPQLLTYFPRGYVNNTKVVWDKTAKLLFPPPAEGHKYTSNRWTKLPSVGKYLRYCTGPREEADRLRAFCIAEFQKLRWFPSVVADKVHDYREMPQSTGWVAFGSFRRGKQGVKVAWNATHREGYNVMTKGALKLDAAAVQQWRKDRQEARAANEGMAADEAAAEQVRREAEAQEEEEEEEEAQILQVQKPTMPPETLARLAGSKTHWQGRIHLPPGTPDNLRKRRREEEEEESEDGERGSQRQRREEEEED
;
A
#
# COMPACT_ATOMS: atom_id res chain seq x y z
N MET A 1 52.85 -0.81 68.46
CA MET A 1 53.92 -1.23 67.52
C MET A 1 53.42 -0.95 66.12
N SER A 2 54.18 -0.14 65.38
CA SER A 2 53.96 0.36 64.01
C SER A 2 53.61 -0.77 63.03
N SER A 3 52.59 -0.67 62.17
CA SER A 3 52.40 0.21 60.99
C SER A 3 53.41 -0.07 59.87
N ASP A 4 53.04 -0.97 58.95
CA ASP A 4 53.53 -1.02 57.58
C ASP A 4 52.49 -1.76 56.72
N GLU A 5 51.78 -1.01 55.87
CA GLU A 5 51.18 -1.49 54.62
C GLU A 5 50.90 -0.24 53.76
N ARG A 6 51.69 -0.06 52.69
CA ARG A 6 51.59 1.05 51.73
C ARG A 6 51.04 0.55 50.39
N GLU A 7 50.16 1.37 49.85
CA GLU A 7 49.48 1.32 48.54
C GLU A 7 50.43 1.28 47.33
N PRO A 8 49.97 0.80 46.16
CA PRO A 8 50.57 1.13 44.88
C PRO A 8 49.87 2.32 44.18
N THR A 9 50.70 3.26 43.74
CA THR A 9 50.40 4.42 42.88
C THR A 9 50.04 4.07 41.42
N PRO A 10 49.38 4.99 40.68
CA PRO A 10 48.86 4.75 39.33
C PRO A 10 49.93 4.92 38.23
N HIS A 11 49.90 4.06 37.21
CA HIS A 11 50.66 4.26 35.98
C HIS A 11 49.77 4.81 34.86
N GLU A 12 50.26 5.89 34.25
CA GLU A 12 49.70 6.63 33.12
C GLU A 12 49.39 5.74 31.90
N PRO A 13 48.31 6.02 31.15
CA PRO A 13 48.12 5.43 29.83
C PRO A 13 49.01 6.13 28.79
N ARG A 14 49.95 5.37 28.21
CA ARG A 14 50.70 5.76 27.02
C ARG A 14 49.74 6.00 25.84
N ARG A 15 49.77 7.22 25.28
CA ARG A 15 49.25 7.52 23.95
C ARG A 15 50.05 6.74 22.90
N VAL A 16 49.35 6.01 22.03
CA VAL A 16 49.88 5.58 20.73
C VAL A 16 48.96 6.17 19.67
N GLU A 17 49.45 7.20 18.98
CA GLU A 17 48.83 7.73 17.76
C GLU A 17 49.25 6.83 16.59
N ILE A 18 48.25 6.31 15.85
CA ILE A 18 48.44 5.92 14.46
C ILE A 18 47.23 6.46 13.68
N ALA A 19 47.45 7.58 12.98
CA ALA A 19 46.54 8.07 11.96
C ALA A 19 46.77 7.28 10.68
N VAL A 20 45.78 6.50 10.24
CA VAL A 20 45.69 6.05 8.85
C VAL A 20 44.51 6.77 8.23
N THR A 21 44.77 7.58 7.20
CA THR A 21 43.72 8.37 6.55
C THR A 21 43.09 7.56 5.41
N LEU A 22 41.84 7.87 5.07
CA LEU A 22 41.10 7.29 3.94
C LEU A 22 41.89 7.36 2.60
N GLY A 23 42.83 8.29 2.47
CA GLY A 23 43.75 8.40 1.34
C GLY A 23 44.71 7.22 1.19
N ASP A 24 45.19 6.65 2.31
CA ASP A 24 46.12 5.51 2.32
C ASP A 24 45.44 4.23 1.81
N PHE A 25 44.15 4.08 2.11
CA PHE A 25 43.32 2.98 1.64
C PHE A 25 43.06 3.06 0.12
N ILE A 26 42.84 4.27 -0.41
CA ILE A 26 42.62 4.51 -1.85
C ILE A 26 43.91 4.29 -2.65
N ALA A 27 45.08 4.69 -2.12
CA ALA A 27 46.37 4.48 -2.76
C ALA A 27 46.78 3.00 -2.82
N ALA A 28 46.45 2.21 -1.79
CA ALA A 28 46.65 0.76 -1.79
C ALA A 28 45.75 0.04 -2.82
N ALA A 29 44.50 0.49 -2.98
CA ALA A 29 43.58 -0.02 -3.98
C ALA A 29 44.03 0.28 -5.43
N ALA A 30 44.69 1.42 -5.66
CA ALA A 30 45.20 1.81 -6.98
C ALA A 30 46.42 0.96 -7.44
N ARG A 31 47.31 0.56 -6.53
CA ARG A 31 48.49 -0.27 -6.87
C ARG A 31 48.14 -1.73 -7.17
N LYS A 32 47.06 -2.25 -6.57
CA LYS A 32 46.59 -3.63 -6.78
C LYS A 32 45.91 -3.82 -8.14
N ARG A 33 45.34 -2.76 -8.73
CA ARG A 33 44.66 -2.77 -10.04
C ARG A 33 45.57 -3.05 -11.24
N ARG A 34 46.89 -2.80 -11.14
CA ARG A 34 47.82 -2.92 -12.28
C ARG A 34 48.35 -4.35 -12.51
N LYS A 35 48.11 -5.27 -11.58
CA LYS A 35 48.64 -6.66 -11.62
C LYS A 35 47.56 -7.72 -11.92
N VAL A 36 46.32 -7.31 -12.15
CA VAL A 36 45.14 -8.18 -12.28
C VAL A 36 44.59 -8.22 -13.72
N ALA A 37 45.31 -7.63 -14.68
CA ALA A 37 44.87 -7.48 -16.06
C ALA A 37 45.10 -8.71 -16.96
N GLU A 38 45.50 -9.88 -16.44
CA GLU A 38 45.73 -11.07 -17.25
C GLU A 38 45.00 -12.29 -16.66
N ASP A 39 43.95 -12.68 -17.40
CA ASP A 39 43.16 -13.91 -17.38
C ASP A 39 42.12 -14.22 -16.28
N VAL A 40 41.02 -14.80 -16.78
CA VAL A 40 39.77 -15.29 -16.16
C VAL A 40 38.61 -14.29 -16.19
N VAL A 41 37.50 -14.74 -16.79
CA VAL A 41 36.19 -14.08 -16.83
C VAL A 41 35.72 -13.85 -15.40
N LYS A 42 35.94 -12.62 -14.91
CA LYS A 42 35.64 -12.20 -13.55
C LYS A 42 34.41 -11.32 -13.55
N THR A 43 33.44 -11.66 -12.71
CA THR A 43 32.47 -10.69 -12.23
C THR A 43 33.25 -9.53 -11.59
N PRO A 44 32.81 -8.26 -11.71
CA PRO A 44 33.53 -7.10 -11.15
C PRO A 44 33.64 -7.11 -9.62
N PHE A 45 33.10 -8.13 -8.95
CA PHE A 45 33.29 -8.42 -7.53
C PHE A 45 34.48 -9.32 -7.24
N ALA A 46 35.05 -10.01 -8.22
CA ALA A 46 36.19 -10.91 -8.02
C ALA A 46 37.52 -10.17 -7.80
N ASP A 47 37.57 -8.87 -8.12
CA ASP A 47 38.72 -7.99 -7.87
C ASP A 47 38.59 -7.19 -6.56
N LEU A 48 37.40 -7.20 -5.94
CA LEU A 48 37.22 -6.75 -4.57
C LEU A 48 37.59 -7.89 -3.64
N ASP A 49 38.31 -7.57 -2.56
CA ASP A 49 38.55 -8.56 -1.51
C ASP A 49 37.19 -9.06 -1.00
N ALA A 50 36.86 -10.31 -1.32
CA ALA A 50 35.58 -10.91 -0.96
C ALA A 50 35.36 -10.87 0.55
N GLN A 51 36.43 -10.89 1.35
CA GLN A 51 36.35 -10.70 2.79
C GLN A 51 35.99 -9.25 3.13
N ALA A 52 36.67 -8.25 2.55
CA ALA A 52 36.36 -6.84 2.79
C ALA A 52 34.94 -6.46 2.36
N LEU A 53 34.42 -7.05 1.26
CA LEU A 53 33.04 -6.85 0.83
C LEU A 53 32.04 -7.47 1.80
N ARG A 54 32.33 -8.66 2.33
CA ARG A 54 31.52 -9.29 3.38
C ARG A 54 31.54 -8.47 4.67
N GLU A 55 32.71 -7.98 5.07
CA GLU A 55 32.88 -7.11 6.25
C GLU A 55 32.11 -5.80 6.07
N TYR A 56 32.13 -5.21 4.87
CA TYR A 56 31.35 -4.03 4.56
C TYR A 56 29.84 -4.29 4.67
N ILE A 57 29.34 -5.40 4.08
CA ILE A 57 27.91 -5.75 4.16
C ILE A 57 27.52 -6.09 5.61
N ALA A 58 28.35 -6.82 6.35
CA ALA A 58 28.11 -7.13 7.74
C ALA A 58 28.04 -5.84 8.59
N LEU A 59 29.00 -4.94 8.40
CA LEU A 59 29.01 -3.66 9.11
C LEU A 59 27.78 -2.81 8.77
N THR A 60 27.48 -2.63 7.49
CA THR A 60 26.44 -1.70 7.02
C THR A 60 25.01 -2.24 7.11
N ASN A 61 24.82 -3.56 7.02
CA ASN A 61 23.47 -4.16 7.00
C ASN A 61 23.13 -4.99 8.23
N THR A 62 24.13 -5.54 8.96
CA THR A 62 23.89 -6.38 10.16
C THR A 62 24.39 -5.72 11.45
N GLY A 63 25.19 -4.65 11.33
CA GLY A 63 25.80 -3.97 12.47
C GLY A 63 26.83 -4.86 13.19
N ILE A 64 27.30 -5.94 12.54
CA ILE A 64 28.34 -6.82 13.07
C ILE A 64 29.65 -6.53 12.35
N TYR A 65 30.67 -6.16 13.13
CA TYR A 65 32.05 -6.15 12.65
C TYR A 65 32.75 -7.41 13.17
N ARG A 66 33.30 -8.24 12.28
CA ARG A 66 34.06 -9.44 12.67
C ARG A 66 35.57 -9.11 12.69
N GLY A 67 36.03 -8.41 13.73
CA GLY A 67 37.44 -8.05 13.95
C GLY A 67 37.80 -7.99 15.44
N ARG A 68 39.10 -8.03 15.80
CA ARG A 68 39.57 -8.12 17.22
C ARG A 68 39.20 -6.91 18.10
N GLU A 69 38.71 -5.81 17.53
CA GLU A 69 38.19 -4.64 18.27
C GLU A 69 36.66 -4.59 18.41
N ALA A 70 35.96 -5.65 17.99
CA ALA A 70 34.49 -5.69 17.86
C ALA A 70 33.69 -5.60 19.17
N GLU A 71 34.32 -5.53 20.35
CA GLU A 71 33.58 -5.33 21.62
C GLU A 71 33.04 -3.91 21.80
N LYS A 72 33.47 -2.95 20.96
CA LYS A 72 32.87 -1.59 20.89
C LYS A 72 31.77 -1.53 19.83
N VAL A 73 30.85 -2.51 19.81
CA VAL A 73 29.69 -2.50 18.89
C VAL A 73 28.94 -1.19 19.09
N LEU A 74 28.68 -0.49 17.98
CA LEU A 74 27.83 0.71 17.84
C LEU A 74 26.52 0.54 18.62
N ARG A 75 26.55 0.84 19.92
CA ARG A 75 25.36 1.36 20.58
C ARG A 75 25.27 2.79 20.09
N LEU A 76 24.22 3.09 19.31
CA LEU A 76 23.72 4.46 19.21
C LEU A 76 23.16 4.81 20.61
N GLU A 77 24.04 4.98 21.59
CA GLU A 77 23.70 5.75 22.77
C GLU A 77 23.51 7.16 22.23
N VAL A 78 22.32 7.72 22.45
CA VAL A 78 22.09 9.16 22.26
C VAL A 78 23.03 9.82 23.27
N VAL A 79 24.24 10.13 22.85
CA VAL A 79 25.22 10.79 23.70
C VAL A 79 24.76 12.23 23.82
N GLY A 80 23.86 12.48 24.79
CA GLY A 80 23.23 13.77 25.03
C GLY A 80 24.22 14.92 25.24
N ASP A 81 25.47 14.60 25.56
CA ASP A 81 26.54 15.59 25.76
C ASP A 81 27.43 15.84 24.53
N ARG A 82 27.42 14.97 23.51
CA ARG A 82 28.28 15.13 22.31
C ARG A 82 27.60 15.83 21.15
N TYR A 83 26.28 15.78 21.10
CA TYR A 83 25.46 16.34 20.04
C TYR A 83 24.65 17.47 20.66
N GLY A 84 24.91 18.71 20.25
CA GLY A 84 24.35 19.90 20.89
C GLY A 84 22.83 19.86 21.04
N ASP A 85 22.34 20.57 22.06
CA ASP A 85 20.91 20.81 22.25
C ASP A 85 20.42 21.74 21.13
N VAL A 86 19.22 21.49 20.57
CA VAL A 86 18.59 22.35 19.54
C VAL A 86 18.53 23.82 19.99
N THR A 87 18.45 24.05 21.30
CA THR A 87 18.42 25.38 21.92
C THR A 87 19.79 26.04 22.10
N SER A 88 20.87 25.27 21.97
CA SER A 88 22.25 25.73 22.21
C SER A 88 22.98 26.20 20.96
N THR A 89 22.36 26.04 19.79
CA THR A 89 22.96 26.32 18.49
C THR A 89 22.29 27.50 17.81
N ASP A 90 23.07 28.57 17.59
CA ASP A 90 22.65 29.70 16.75
C ASP A 90 22.18 29.20 15.37
N GLY A 91 20.99 29.62 14.95
CA GLY A 91 20.44 29.34 13.62
C GLY A 91 19.35 28.27 13.51
N ALA A 92 19.02 27.57 14.61
CA ALA A 92 17.78 26.78 14.64
C ALA A 92 16.54 27.69 14.71
N ALA A 93 15.44 27.29 14.06
CA ALA A 93 14.22 28.09 14.01
C ALA A 93 12.96 27.23 13.97
N LEU A 94 11.85 27.79 14.40
CA LEU A 94 10.52 27.23 14.16
C LEU A 94 9.84 28.01 13.04
N GLN A 95 9.23 27.28 12.10
CA GLN A 95 8.42 27.87 11.04
C GLN A 95 7.07 27.17 10.98
N ARG A 96 6.00 27.95 11.05
CA ARG A 96 4.62 27.47 10.93
C ARG A 96 4.11 27.71 9.52
N ASP A 97 3.27 26.80 9.02
CA ASP A 97 2.65 26.94 7.71
C ASP A 97 1.31 26.19 7.61
N VAL A 98 0.60 26.41 6.51
CA VAL A 98 -0.56 25.63 6.10
C VAL A 98 -0.09 24.59 5.09
N ASP A 99 -0.18 23.30 5.45
CA ASP A 99 0.17 22.21 4.52
C ASP A 99 -0.96 21.98 3.51
N SER A 100 -2.19 21.84 4.03
CA SER A 100 -3.37 21.57 3.23
C SER A 100 -4.67 22.08 3.88
N ILE A 101 -5.69 22.34 3.05
CA ILE A 101 -7.06 22.65 3.50
C ILE A 101 -8.02 21.66 2.83
N LEU A 102 -8.93 21.11 3.62
CA LEU A 102 -9.90 20.10 3.26
C LEU A 102 -11.31 20.65 3.50
N VAL A 103 -12.07 20.86 2.43
CA VAL A 103 -13.42 21.46 2.48
C VAL A 103 -14.44 20.42 2.05
N PHE A 104 -15.33 20.03 2.96
CA PHE A 104 -16.44 19.12 2.69
C PHE A 104 -17.75 19.89 2.67
N ALA A 105 -18.44 19.92 1.52
CA ALA A 105 -19.60 20.77 1.31
C ALA A 105 -20.71 20.03 0.55
N ARG A 106 -21.98 20.34 0.87
CA ARG A 106 -23.12 19.85 0.08
C ARG A 106 -23.29 20.60 -1.23
N ALA A 107 -22.96 21.89 -1.23
CA ALA A 107 -22.89 22.73 -2.43
C ALA A 107 -21.49 22.68 -3.04
N PHE A 108 -21.36 23.16 -4.28
CA PHE A 108 -20.06 23.23 -4.95
C PHE A 108 -19.15 24.24 -4.22
N PRO A 109 -17.93 23.84 -3.78
CA PRO A 109 -17.15 24.59 -2.80
C PRO A 109 -16.23 25.66 -3.41
N TRP A 110 -16.49 26.14 -4.63
CA TRP A 110 -15.59 27.02 -5.35
C TRP A 110 -16.33 28.04 -6.22
N ALA A 111 -15.99 29.32 -6.07
CA ALA A 111 -16.65 30.43 -6.75
C ALA A 111 -15.89 30.92 -7.99
N ALA A 112 -14.57 30.75 -8.05
CA ALA A 112 -13.75 31.21 -9.17
C ALA A 112 -13.80 30.28 -10.41
N GLY A 113 -13.20 30.70 -11.52
CA GLY A 113 -13.04 29.84 -12.71
C GLY A 113 -12.35 28.50 -12.38
N CYS A 114 -12.75 27.43 -13.06
CA CYS A 114 -12.21 26.08 -12.82
C CYS A 114 -12.04 25.28 -14.12
N SER A 115 -11.30 24.18 -14.06
CA SER A 115 -11.04 23.28 -15.18
C SER A 115 -11.74 21.95 -14.94
N LEU A 116 -12.84 21.71 -15.65
CA LEU A 116 -13.57 20.44 -15.67
C LEU A 116 -12.74 19.34 -16.34
N ILE A 117 -12.61 18.19 -15.71
CA ILE A 117 -12.00 16.98 -16.25
C ILE A 117 -13.07 16.22 -17.04
N THR A 118 -12.90 16.13 -18.37
CA THR A 118 -13.95 15.64 -19.26
C THR A 118 -14.11 14.13 -19.27
N ALA A 119 -13.04 13.37 -19.03
CA ALA A 119 -13.17 11.94 -18.72
C ALA A 119 -12.86 11.75 -17.25
N PRO A 120 -13.89 11.54 -16.40
CA PRO A 120 -13.69 11.25 -14.99
C PRO A 120 -12.69 10.11 -14.84
N LYS A 121 -11.74 10.26 -13.91
CA LYS A 121 -10.86 9.17 -13.51
C LYS A 121 -11.65 8.25 -12.57
N ASP A 122 -11.36 6.94 -12.65
CA ASP A 122 -12.06 5.90 -11.90
C ASP A 122 -12.28 6.32 -10.44
N PRO A 123 -13.43 5.97 -9.83
CA PRO A 123 -13.69 6.35 -8.46
C PRO A 123 -12.66 5.66 -7.54
N GLU A 124 -11.70 6.45 -7.07
CA GLU A 124 -10.79 6.08 -6.00
C GLU A 124 -11.41 6.54 -4.68
N THR A 125 -11.07 5.89 -3.58
CA THR A 125 -11.33 6.46 -2.26
C THR A 125 -10.22 7.46 -1.94
N LEU A 126 -10.49 8.49 -1.13
CA LEU A 126 -9.41 9.34 -0.60
C LEU A 126 -8.47 8.57 0.35
N GLY A 127 -8.86 7.36 0.75
CA GLY A 127 -8.21 6.58 1.80
C GLY A 127 -8.57 7.17 3.16
N ASN A 128 -7.80 6.92 4.20
CA ASN A 128 -8.10 7.50 5.50
C ASN A 128 -7.91 9.03 5.46
N SER A 129 -9.01 9.81 5.46
CA SER A 129 -8.93 11.28 5.45
C SER A 129 -8.71 11.85 6.84
N HIS A 130 -8.79 11.04 7.90
CA HIS A 130 -8.62 11.44 9.29
C HIS A 130 -9.43 12.68 9.70
N CYS A 131 -10.53 12.94 8.99
CA CYS A 131 -11.53 13.94 9.31
C CYS A 131 -12.70 13.23 9.98
N GLN A 132 -13.48 13.93 10.81
CA GLN A 132 -14.85 13.46 11.06
C GLN A 132 -15.82 14.55 10.66
N VAL A 133 -16.53 14.28 9.58
CA VAL A 133 -17.49 15.19 9.01
C VAL A 133 -18.86 14.81 9.57
N GLU A 134 -19.65 15.82 9.96
CA GLU A 134 -21.03 15.64 10.38
C GLU A 134 -21.89 15.40 9.13
N PHE A 135 -22.54 14.26 9.08
CA PHE A 135 -23.54 13.93 8.08
C PHE A 135 -24.92 13.91 8.72
N ARG A 136 -25.96 14.08 7.90
CA ARG A 136 -27.35 13.92 8.30
C ARG A 136 -28.00 12.82 7.49
N THR A 137 -28.72 11.92 8.15
CA THR A 137 -29.57 10.91 7.50
C THR A 137 -30.77 11.57 6.82
N SER A 138 -31.55 10.79 6.05
CA SER A 138 -32.83 11.24 5.48
C SER A 138 -33.79 11.75 6.55
N ASP A 139 -33.71 11.18 7.74
CA ASP A 139 -34.61 11.45 8.87
C ASP A 139 -34.10 12.62 9.73
N GLY A 140 -32.97 13.22 9.34
CA GLY A 140 -32.37 14.37 10.02
C GLY A 140 -31.42 14.02 11.17
N GLU A 141 -31.21 12.73 11.47
CA GLU A 141 -30.27 12.28 12.49
C GLU A 141 -28.83 12.65 12.10
N ARG A 142 -28.07 13.18 13.06
CA ARG A 142 -26.69 13.61 12.87
C ARG A 142 -25.73 12.51 13.28
N PHE A 143 -24.76 12.21 12.43
CA PHE A 143 -23.69 11.26 12.75
C PHE A 143 -22.34 11.75 12.21
N PHE A 144 -21.26 11.39 12.89
CA PHE A 144 -19.89 11.72 12.48
C PHE A 144 -19.20 10.49 11.90
N ARG A 145 -18.55 10.64 10.74
CA ARG A 145 -17.67 9.61 10.20
C ARG A 145 -16.55 10.21 9.37
N ASP A 146 -15.54 9.39 9.09
CA ASP A 146 -14.50 9.73 8.14
C ASP A 146 -15.01 9.55 6.70
N PRO A 147 -15.04 10.61 5.87
CA PRO A 147 -15.45 10.54 4.46
C PRO A 147 -14.42 9.85 3.57
N GLY A 148 -13.23 9.56 4.07
CA GLY A 148 -12.12 9.19 3.22
C GLY A 148 -12.26 7.83 2.53
N ASP A 149 -13.01 6.91 3.16
CA ASP A 149 -13.36 5.62 2.56
C ASP A 149 -14.51 5.73 1.55
N ASP A 150 -15.14 6.91 1.39
CA ASP A 150 -16.14 7.13 0.36
C ASP A 150 -15.50 7.11 -1.03
N PRO A 151 -16.12 6.44 -2.00
CA PRO A 151 -15.73 6.57 -3.40
C PRO A 151 -15.85 8.01 -3.86
N CYS A 152 -14.83 8.49 -4.58
CA CYS A 152 -14.77 9.87 -5.04
C CYS A 152 -14.33 9.96 -6.49
N ILE A 153 -14.85 10.95 -7.21
CA ILE A 153 -14.53 11.21 -8.60
C ILE A 153 -13.83 12.56 -8.69
N TRP A 154 -12.56 12.57 -9.09
CA TRP A 154 -11.85 13.82 -9.38
C TRP A 154 -12.44 14.48 -10.63
N LEU A 155 -13.07 15.64 -10.45
CA LEU A 155 -13.89 16.24 -11.50
C LEU A 155 -13.42 17.63 -11.92
N PHE A 156 -12.78 18.40 -11.05
CA PHE A 156 -12.24 19.71 -11.40
C PHE A 156 -10.84 19.95 -10.83
N ASP A 157 -10.09 20.78 -11.55
CA ASP A 157 -8.92 21.49 -11.05
C ASP A 157 -9.23 22.98 -10.92
N CYS A 158 -8.71 23.63 -9.88
CA CYS A 158 -8.97 25.04 -9.60
C CYS A 158 -7.78 25.70 -8.88
N GLY A 159 -7.95 26.96 -8.49
CA GLY A 159 -6.91 27.80 -7.91
C GLY A 159 -5.96 28.42 -8.94
N PRO A 160 -5.16 29.43 -8.54
CA PRO A 160 -4.30 30.21 -9.43
C PRO A 160 -3.25 29.36 -10.18
N ASP A 161 -2.80 28.28 -9.53
CA ASP A 161 -1.75 27.40 -10.05
C ASP A 161 -2.30 26.06 -10.58
N GLY A 162 -3.63 25.84 -10.54
CA GLY A 162 -4.27 24.59 -10.95
C GLY A 162 -3.94 23.39 -10.05
N TYR A 163 -3.46 23.63 -8.82
CA TYR A 163 -3.09 22.58 -7.87
C TYR A 163 -4.20 22.19 -6.90
N PHE A 164 -5.37 22.84 -6.95
CA PHE A 164 -6.49 22.49 -6.08
C PHE A 164 -7.39 21.53 -6.81
N SER A 165 -7.80 20.47 -6.14
CA SER A 165 -8.60 19.40 -6.73
C SER A 165 -9.98 19.35 -6.09
N ILE A 166 -11.02 19.31 -6.91
CA ILE A 166 -12.41 19.14 -6.47
C ILE A 166 -12.89 17.76 -6.89
N TYR A 167 -13.42 17.04 -5.92
CA TYR A 167 -13.95 15.70 -6.03
C TYR A 167 -15.45 15.70 -5.78
N LEU A 168 -16.16 14.87 -6.53
CA LEU A 168 -17.52 14.47 -6.23
C LEU A 168 -17.47 13.20 -5.39
N MET A 169 -17.89 13.27 -4.13
CA MET A 169 -17.96 12.14 -3.21
C MET A 169 -19.29 11.42 -3.41
N VAL A 170 -19.26 10.08 -3.55
CA VAL A 170 -20.42 9.26 -3.92
C VAL A 170 -20.58 8.09 -2.93
N PRO A 171 -21.07 8.31 -1.70
CA PRO A 171 -21.15 7.24 -0.70
C PRO A 171 -22.06 6.06 -1.09
N ALA A 172 -23.10 6.32 -1.89
CA ALA A 172 -24.03 5.28 -2.37
C ALA A 172 -23.47 4.42 -3.53
N TYR A 173 -22.17 4.54 -3.82
CA TYR A 173 -21.50 3.94 -4.97
C TYR A 173 -21.55 2.40 -5.01
N ASP A 174 -21.50 1.71 -3.86
CA ASP A 174 -21.51 0.23 -3.76
C ASP A 174 -22.72 -0.44 -4.43
N ARG A 175 -23.73 0.36 -4.83
CA ARG A 175 -24.96 -0.08 -5.50
C ARG A 175 -24.90 -0.02 -7.03
N ILE A 176 -23.81 0.44 -7.64
CA ILE A 176 -23.70 0.67 -9.10
C ILE A 176 -22.38 0.12 -9.67
N LEU A 177 -22.41 -0.41 -10.90
CA LEU A 177 -21.21 -0.81 -11.63
C LEU A 177 -20.40 0.43 -12.08
N HIS A 178 -19.08 0.43 -11.83
CA HIS A 178 -18.12 1.50 -12.21
C HIS A 178 -18.37 2.13 -13.59
N CYS A 179 -18.52 1.29 -14.61
CA CYS A 179 -18.67 1.77 -15.98
C CYS A 179 -19.97 2.52 -16.25
N GLU A 180 -21.01 2.32 -15.44
CA GLU A 180 -22.30 2.99 -15.63
C GLU A 180 -22.30 4.38 -15.01
N LEU A 181 -21.58 4.57 -13.89
CA LEU A 181 -21.47 5.87 -13.22
C LEU A 181 -20.78 6.90 -14.11
N ASP A 182 -19.60 6.58 -14.66
CA ASP A 182 -18.86 7.52 -15.50
C ASP A 182 -19.66 7.95 -16.74
N VAL A 183 -20.39 6.99 -17.35
CA VAL A 183 -21.22 7.25 -18.53
C VAL A 183 -22.40 8.15 -18.17
N GLN A 184 -23.08 7.90 -17.05
CA GLN A 184 -24.16 8.75 -16.57
C GLN A 184 -23.66 10.15 -16.21
N LEU A 185 -22.54 10.23 -15.48
CA LEU A 185 -21.94 11.51 -15.10
C LEU A 185 -21.51 12.31 -16.33
N TYR A 186 -20.87 11.68 -17.32
CA TYR A 186 -20.52 12.33 -18.58
C TYR A 186 -21.75 12.86 -19.33
N ALA A 187 -22.82 12.07 -19.39
CA ALA A 187 -24.08 12.49 -20.01
C ALA A 187 -24.72 13.68 -19.27
N ILE A 188 -24.68 13.68 -17.94
CA ILE A 188 -25.15 14.80 -17.11
C ILE A 188 -24.30 16.06 -17.39
N ILE A 189 -22.97 15.93 -17.40
CA ILE A 189 -22.05 17.03 -17.72
C ILE A 189 -22.36 17.60 -19.10
N MET A 190 -22.49 16.75 -20.13
CA MET A 190 -22.82 17.19 -21.49
C MET A 190 -24.16 17.93 -21.55
N LYS A 191 -25.19 17.40 -20.89
CA LYS A 191 -26.52 18.02 -20.80
C LYS A 191 -26.45 19.41 -20.16
N VAL A 192 -25.69 19.56 -19.09
CA VAL A 192 -25.54 20.85 -18.39
C VAL A 192 -24.69 21.82 -19.21
N MET A 193 -23.60 21.35 -19.82
CA MET A 193 -22.77 22.15 -20.72
C MET A 193 -23.59 22.67 -21.92
N GLN A 194 -24.45 21.84 -22.53
CA GLN A 194 -25.31 22.28 -23.65
C GLN A 194 -26.28 23.40 -23.24
N ARG A 195 -26.67 23.44 -21.97
CA ARG A 195 -27.60 24.44 -21.46
C ARG A 195 -26.91 25.75 -21.06
N VAL A 196 -25.77 25.65 -20.38
CA VAL A 196 -25.08 26.81 -19.80
C VAL A 196 -24.03 27.38 -20.74
N TYR A 197 -23.30 26.50 -21.44
CA TYR A 197 -22.15 26.87 -22.25
C TYR A 197 -22.07 26.08 -23.55
N TRP A 198 -23.09 26.27 -24.41
CA TRP A 198 -23.28 25.46 -25.60
C TRP A 198 -22.11 25.54 -26.59
N GLU A 199 -21.41 26.68 -26.73
CA GLU A 199 -20.25 26.78 -27.64
C GLU A 199 -19.14 25.80 -27.25
N SER A 200 -18.90 25.62 -25.95
CA SER A 200 -17.88 24.69 -25.45
C SER A 200 -18.17 23.24 -25.82
N THR A 201 -19.46 22.88 -25.97
CA THR A 201 -19.85 21.51 -26.34
C THR A 201 -19.42 21.13 -27.75
N LEU A 202 -19.22 22.10 -28.66
CA LEU A 202 -18.70 21.86 -30.01
C LEU A 202 -17.31 21.21 -30.02
N THR A 203 -16.57 21.40 -28.92
CA THR A 203 -15.21 20.86 -28.75
C THR A 203 -15.15 19.68 -27.77
N MET A 204 -16.30 19.21 -27.27
CA MET A 204 -16.42 18.02 -26.44
C MET A 204 -16.81 16.81 -27.29
N CYS A 205 -16.39 15.62 -26.88
CA CYS A 205 -16.84 14.40 -27.56
C CYS A 205 -18.32 14.11 -27.22
N PRO A 206 -19.08 13.49 -28.13
CA PRO A 206 -20.51 13.21 -27.89
C PRO A 206 -20.74 12.19 -26.77
N ASP A 207 -19.74 11.34 -26.49
CA ASP A 207 -19.81 10.27 -25.50
C ASP A 207 -18.45 10.03 -24.83
N LEU A 208 -18.48 9.38 -23.67
CA LEU A 208 -17.29 9.09 -22.87
C LEU A 208 -16.29 8.16 -23.58
N ALA A 209 -16.74 7.22 -24.41
CA ALA A 209 -15.84 6.31 -25.12
C ALA A 209 -15.04 7.05 -26.20
N SER A 210 -15.67 8.00 -26.88
CA SER A 210 -15.05 8.93 -27.82
C SER A 210 -14.07 9.87 -27.11
N GLU A 211 -14.43 10.35 -25.92
CA GLU A 211 -13.55 11.17 -25.08
C GLU A 211 -12.29 10.39 -24.62
N ARG A 212 -12.46 9.14 -24.15
CA ARG A 212 -11.34 8.25 -23.79
C ARG A 212 -10.43 7.96 -24.98
N ARG A 213 -10.99 7.67 -26.16
CA ARG A 213 -10.22 7.51 -27.41
C ARG A 213 -9.46 8.78 -27.79
N ARG A 214 -10.02 9.98 -27.53
CA ARG A 214 -9.32 11.24 -27.73
C ARG A 214 -8.12 11.36 -26.80
N GLN A 215 -8.29 11.04 -25.51
CA GLN A 215 -7.19 11.06 -24.53
C GLN A 215 -6.06 10.09 -24.93
N GLU A 216 -6.40 8.86 -25.33
CA GLU A 216 -5.44 7.85 -25.77
C GLU A 216 -4.59 8.28 -26.98
N LYS A 217 -5.16 9.07 -27.90
CA LYS A 217 -4.43 9.60 -29.07
C LYS A 217 -3.35 10.60 -28.69
N PHE A 218 -3.59 11.45 -27.68
CA PHE A 218 -2.62 12.46 -27.24
C PHE A 218 -1.42 11.87 -26.50
N THR A 219 -1.60 10.74 -25.81
CA THR A 219 -0.55 10.11 -25.00
C THR A 219 0.33 9.15 -25.76
N GLY A 220 -0.09 8.67 -26.95
CA GLY A 220 0.58 7.59 -27.69
C GLY A 220 0.67 6.26 -26.92
N LYS A 221 0.05 6.19 -25.75
CA LYS A 221 0.03 5.07 -24.79
C LYS A 221 -1.28 5.12 -24.00
N PRO A 222 -1.94 3.99 -23.69
CA PRO A 222 -3.15 3.96 -22.87
C PRO A 222 -2.89 4.23 -21.36
N ALA A 223 -2.05 5.21 -20.99
CA ALA A 223 -1.60 5.39 -19.61
C ALA A 223 -1.61 6.85 -19.10
N TYR A 224 -2.53 7.10 -18.16
CA TYR A 224 -2.43 7.83 -16.88
C TYR A 224 -1.88 9.28 -16.78
N GLY A 225 -1.41 9.93 -17.83
CA GLY A 225 -0.80 11.28 -17.70
C GLY A 225 -1.76 12.44 -17.98
N THR A 226 -2.34 12.47 -19.17
CA THR A 226 -3.03 13.65 -19.70
C THR A 226 -4.54 13.51 -19.57
N SER A 227 -5.14 14.29 -18.67
CA SER A 227 -6.59 14.47 -18.60
C SER A 227 -7.02 15.51 -19.64
N SER A 228 -8.04 15.20 -20.44
CA SER A 228 -8.70 16.25 -21.22
C SER A 228 -9.49 17.15 -20.27
N ARG A 229 -9.33 18.46 -20.44
CA ARG A 229 -9.87 19.48 -19.56
C ARG A 229 -10.67 20.51 -20.35
N LYS A 230 -11.69 21.09 -19.73
CA LYS A 230 -12.47 22.22 -20.24
C LYS A 230 -12.53 23.31 -19.19
N GLN A 231 -12.10 24.51 -19.56
CA GLN A 231 -12.16 25.65 -18.67
C GLN A 231 -13.60 26.16 -18.59
N ILE A 232 -14.13 26.22 -17.37
CA ILE A 232 -15.39 26.86 -17.04
C ILE A 232 -15.03 28.25 -16.52
N SER A 233 -15.42 29.28 -17.29
CA SER A 233 -15.18 30.67 -16.93
C SER A 233 -15.96 31.06 -15.67
N LEU A 234 -15.42 31.98 -14.88
CA LEU A 234 -16.05 32.54 -13.67
C LEU A 234 -17.52 32.91 -13.89
N PHE A 235 -17.85 33.50 -15.05
CA PHE A 235 -19.22 33.91 -15.40
C PHE A 235 -20.24 32.76 -15.43
N TYR A 236 -19.78 31.52 -15.64
CA TYR A 236 -20.63 30.34 -15.78
C TYR A 236 -20.51 29.35 -14.61
N VAL A 237 -19.53 29.49 -13.72
CA VAL A 237 -19.25 28.49 -12.67
C VAL A 237 -20.45 28.28 -11.76
N ASP A 238 -21.08 29.34 -11.26
CA ASP A 238 -22.23 29.24 -10.36
C ASP A 238 -23.43 28.55 -11.02
N GLU A 239 -23.85 29.02 -12.20
CA GLU A 239 -24.97 28.43 -12.94
C GLU A 239 -24.68 26.97 -13.34
N PHE A 240 -23.47 26.71 -13.87
CA PHE A 240 -23.04 25.38 -14.28
C PHE A 240 -23.06 24.40 -13.12
N THR A 241 -22.42 24.74 -12.00
CA THR A 241 -22.25 23.83 -10.87
C THR A 241 -23.55 23.62 -10.09
N THR A 242 -24.41 24.64 -10.03
CA THR A 242 -25.78 24.54 -9.48
C THR A 242 -26.62 23.57 -10.31
N LEU A 243 -26.64 23.73 -11.64
CA LEU A 243 -27.38 22.83 -12.53
C LEU A 243 -26.77 21.42 -12.54
N LEU A 244 -25.45 21.30 -12.50
CA LEU A 244 -24.74 20.03 -12.40
C LEU A 244 -25.13 19.27 -11.14
N THR A 245 -25.05 19.91 -9.98
CA THR A 245 -25.44 19.32 -8.69
C THR A 245 -26.91 18.91 -8.72
N LYS A 246 -27.79 19.76 -9.27
CA LYS A 246 -29.23 19.45 -9.41
C LYS A 246 -29.49 18.24 -10.29
N GLU A 247 -28.81 18.10 -11.43
CA GLU A 247 -28.97 16.93 -12.30
C GLU A 247 -28.37 15.66 -11.69
N ILE A 248 -27.23 15.76 -11.00
CA ILE A 248 -26.63 14.65 -10.24
C ILE A 248 -27.63 14.14 -9.19
N HIS A 249 -28.23 15.02 -8.40
CA HIS A 249 -29.19 14.64 -7.34
C HIS A 249 -30.49 13.99 -7.84
N LYS A 250 -30.78 14.04 -9.15
CA LYS A 250 -31.90 13.29 -9.74
C LYS A 250 -31.60 11.79 -9.86
N THR A 251 -30.33 11.41 -9.87
CA THR A 251 -29.90 10.00 -9.90
C THR A 251 -29.96 9.39 -8.51
N ASP A 252 -30.15 8.08 -8.42
CA ASP A 252 -30.24 7.39 -7.11
C ASP A 252 -28.93 7.47 -6.32
N TRP A 253 -27.78 7.41 -7.00
CA TRP A 253 -26.46 7.55 -6.38
C TRP A 253 -26.16 9.00 -5.98
N GLY A 254 -26.60 9.97 -6.78
CA GLY A 254 -26.31 11.38 -6.56
C GLY A 254 -27.06 12.00 -5.37
N ARG A 255 -28.19 11.43 -4.92
CA ARG A 255 -28.96 11.97 -3.78
C ARG A 255 -28.16 12.12 -2.48
N THR A 256 -27.14 11.28 -2.30
CA THR A 256 -26.26 11.30 -1.12
C THR A 256 -24.87 11.84 -1.43
N SER A 257 -24.64 12.27 -2.68
CA SER A 257 -23.36 12.83 -3.09
C SER A 257 -23.13 14.19 -2.47
N TYR A 258 -21.85 14.55 -2.34
CA TYR A 258 -21.42 15.84 -1.83
C TYR A 258 -20.06 16.17 -2.44
N TRP A 259 -19.59 17.40 -2.26
CA TRP A 259 -18.36 17.89 -2.83
C TRP A 259 -17.23 17.91 -1.80
N PHE A 260 -16.03 17.62 -2.28
CA PHE A 260 -14.80 17.71 -1.51
C PHE A 260 -13.78 18.54 -2.28
N LEU A 261 -13.31 19.64 -1.70
CA LEU A 261 -12.23 20.46 -2.22
C LEU A 261 -10.97 20.21 -1.39
N GLN A 262 -9.87 19.94 -2.09
CA GLN A 262 -8.54 19.77 -1.51
C GLN A 262 -7.60 20.84 -2.05
N ILE A 263 -7.11 21.68 -1.13
CA ILE A 263 -6.07 22.67 -1.37
C ILE A 263 -4.77 22.09 -0.80
N ARG A 264 -3.74 21.87 -1.63
CA ARG A 264 -2.45 21.27 -1.24
C ARG A 264 -1.28 22.11 -1.72
N ASN A 265 -0.09 21.81 -1.21
CA ASN A 265 1.18 22.47 -1.57
C ASN A 265 1.21 23.96 -1.20
N GLN A 266 0.61 24.34 -0.06
CA GLN A 266 0.57 25.73 0.41
C GLN A 266 1.71 26.11 1.36
N LYS A 267 2.55 25.13 1.71
CA LYS A 267 3.65 25.26 2.64
C LYS A 267 4.52 26.49 2.39
N ASP A 268 5.07 26.62 1.17
CA ASP A 268 6.03 27.69 0.86
C ASP A 268 5.38 29.07 0.75
N ARG A 269 4.06 29.14 0.52
CA ARG A 269 3.29 30.39 0.42
C ARG A 269 2.80 30.91 1.76
N THR A 270 2.77 30.07 2.79
CA THR A 270 2.12 30.36 4.08
C THR A 270 3.07 30.25 5.27
N ARG A 271 4.38 30.38 5.03
CA ARG A 271 5.38 30.34 6.10
C ARG A 271 5.29 31.58 6.98
N ASN A 272 5.08 31.36 8.26
CA ASN A 272 5.00 32.39 9.29
C ASN A 272 5.83 31.93 10.52
N PRO A 273 6.45 32.83 11.28
CA PRO A 273 7.02 32.45 12.56
C PRO A 273 5.90 32.10 13.57
N PRO A 274 6.19 31.30 14.62
CA PRO A 274 5.30 31.19 15.78
C PRO A 274 4.99 32.58 16.38
N GLY A 275 3.85 32.73 17.03
CA GLY A 275 3.35 34.02 17.52
C GLY A 275 2.66 34.91 16.48
N SER A 276 2.88 34.70 15.17
CA SER A 276 2.21 35.46 14.09
C SER A 276 0.80 34.96 13.77
N ARG A 277 -0.10 34.92 14.77
CA ARG A 277 -1.47 34.40 14.60
C ARG A 277 -2.25 35.13 13.50
N ARG A 278 -2.15 36.45 13.44
CA ARG A 278 -2.85 37.27 12.45
C ARG A 278 -2.41 36.93 11.02
N GLU A 279 -1.10 36.82 10.77
CA GLU A 279 -0.55 36.52 9.45
C GLU A 279 -0.94 35.12 8.98
N LEU A 280 -0.96 34.12 9.89
CA LEU A 280 -1.46 32.79 9.56
C LEU A 280 -2.96 32.82 9.22
N GLN A 281 -3.76 33.57 9.99
CA GLN A 281 -5.18 33.73 9.72
C GLN A 281 -5.43 34.40 8.37
N GLU A 282 -4.69 35.47 8.05
CA GLU A 282 -4.73 36.15 6.75
C GLU A 282 -4.32 35.20 5.62
N SER A 283 -3.29 34.37 5.83
CA SER A 283 -2.87 33.32 4.88
C SER A 283 -3.99 32.29 4.63
N ILE A 284 -4.66 31.82 5.68
CA ILE A 284 -5.78 30.88 5.55
C ILE A 284 -6.96 31.53 4.82
N GLN A 285 -7.24 32.81 5.10
CA GLN A 285 -8.29 33.57 4.43
C GLN A 285 -7.97 33.80 2.95
N ASP A 286 -6.71 34.11 2.60
CA ASP A 286 -6.26 34.24 1.21
C ASP A 286 -6.46 32.94 0.44
N LEU A 287 -6.07 31.79 1.02
CA LEU A 287 -6.28 30.46 0.42
C LEU A 287 -7.75 30.10 0.25
N LEU A 288 -8.63 30.63 1.11
CA LEU A 288 -10.07 30.39 1.08
C LEU A 288 -10.85 31.50 0.35
N SER A 289 -10.19 32.51 -0.21
CA SER A 289 -10.84 33.69 -0.82
C SER A 289 -11.88 33.32 -1.89
N ASP A 290 -11.58 32.31 -2.70
CA ASP A 290 -12.46 31.77 -3.76
C ASP A 290 -13.27 30.54 -3.32
N ALA A 291 -13.03 30.02 -2.11
CA ALA A 291 -13.70 28.83 -1.61
C ALA A 291 -15.05 29.18 -0.96
N VAL A 292 -16.11 28.49 -1.35
CA VAL A 292 -17.44 28.64 -0.74
C VAL A 292 -17.48 27.78 0.52
N VAL A 293 -17.18 28.40 1.66
CA VAL A 293 -17.12 27.71 2.97
C VAL A 293 -18.41 27.81 3.78
N GLU A 294 -19.41 28.54 3.29
CA GLU A 294 -20.71 28.63 3.95
C GLU A 294 -21.36 27.25 4.04
N HIS A 295 -21.69 26.82 5.26
CA HIS A 295 -22.19 25.47 5.57
C HIS A 295 -21.24 24.30 5.23
N ALA A 296 -19.96 24.57 4.95
CA ALA A 296 -18.96 23.53 4.76
C ALA A 296 -18.34 23.10 6.09
N THR A 297 -17.90 21.85 6.16
CA THR A 297 -16.97 21.39 7.21
C THR A 297 -15.56 21.54 6.68
N VAL A 298 -14.76 22.41 7.30
CA VAL A 298 -13.40 22.73 6.86
C VAL A 298 -12.38 22.25 7.89
N PHE A 299 -11.42 21.46 7.43
CA PHE A 299 -10.23 21.08 8.19
C PHE A 299 -8.99 21.70 7.57
N VAL A 300 -8.03 22.07 8.41
CA VAL A 300 -6.75 22.66 8.02
C VAL A 300 -5.64 21.82 8.64
N ASP A 301 -4.67 21.43 7.82
CA ASP A 301 -3.42 20.86 8.29
C ASP A 301 -2.43 22.00 8.55
N ILE A 302 -2.20 22.28 9.82
CA ILE A 302 -1.17 23.24 10.24
C ILE A 302 0.10 22.46 10.54
N GLY A 303 1.20 22.89 9.92
CA GLY A 303 2.53 22.35 10.18
C GLY A 303 3.36 23.32 11.01
N VAL A 304 4.23 22.78 11.86
CA VAL A 304 5.40 23.48 12.39
C VAL A 304 6.66 22.67 12.05
N GLU A 305 7.68 23.35 11.55
CA GLU A 305 8.95 22.78 11.15
C GLU A 305 10.06 23.31 12.06
N ILE A 306 10.78 22.37 12.69
CA ILE A 306 12.00 22.61 13.46
C ILE A 306 13.17 22.61 12.48
N GLN A 307 13.54 23.81 12.04
CA GLN A 307 14.68 24.03 11.15
C GLN A 307 15.99 23.77 11.89
N PRO A 308 16.90 22.98 11.31
CA PRO A 308 18.22 22.77 11.89
C PRO A 308 19.08 24.02 11.78
N PRO A 309 20.10 24.15 12.64
CA PRO A 309 21.26 24.97 12.32
C PRO A 309 21.94 24.48 11.05
N LYS A 310 22.68 25.37 10.40
CA LYS A 310 23.35 25.06 9.13
C LYS A 310 24.26 23.84 9.25
N GLY A 311 24.09 22.88 8.35
CA GLY A 311 24.91 21.65 8.32
C GLY A 311 24.49 20.58 9.32
N TYR A 312 23.33 20.73 9.98
CA TYR A 312 22.77 19.72 10.87
C TYR A 312 21.43 19.16 10.37
N ALA A 313 21.06 18.02 10.93
CA ALA A 313 19.78 17.36 10.83
C ALA A 313 19.13 17.36 12.21
N VAL A 314 17.89 17.84 12.32
CA VAL A 314 17.06 17.69 13.52
C VAL A 314 16.19 16.46 13.32
N LEU A 315 16.35 15.45 14.17
CA LEU A 315 15.57 14.22 14.09
C LEU A 315 14.80 13.99 15.40
N PRO A 316 13.53 13.57 15.36
CA PRO A 316 12.73 13.39 16.56
C PRO A 316 13.15 12.12 17.32
N LEU A 317 13.26 12.24 18.65
CA LEU A 317 13.48 11.10 19.53
C LEU A 317 12.16 10.39 19.78
N ARG A 318 12.09 9.11 19.42
CA ARG A 318 10.87 8.32 19.47
C ARG A 318 10.27 8.25 20.87
N GLU A 319 11.11 8.02 21.88
CA GLU A 319 10.70 7.88 23.28
C GLU A 319 10.16 9.19 23.90
N ARG A 320 10.41 10.33 23.23
CA ARG A 320 10.01 11.68 23.64
C ARG A 320 8.95 12.29 22.72
N LEU A 321 8.32 11.49 21.85
CA LEU A 321 7.28 11.96 20.94
C LEU A 321 6.05 12.48 21.69
N SER A 322 5.70 11.88 22.83
CA SER A 322 4.63 12.40 23.69
C SER A 322 5.00 13.76 24.27
N ASP A 323 6.22 13.91 24.79
CA ASP A 323 6.71 15.20 25.31
C ASP A 323 6.72 16.28 24.23
N LEU A 324 7.20 15.95 23.03
CA LEU A 324 7.18 16.86 21.89
C LEU A 324 5.75 17.31 21.54
N ARG A 325 4.79 16.38 21.58
CA ARG A 325 3.38 16.67 21.31
C ARG A 325 2.76 17.51 22.41
N MET A 326 2.98 17.19 23.68
CA MET A 326 2.51 18.01 24.80
C MET A 326 3.04 19.44 24.68
N ALA A 327 4.34 19.57 24.44
CA ALA A 327 5.03 20.85 24.40
C ALA A 327 4.61 21.72 23.20
N LEU A 328 4.44 21.13 22.00
CA LEU A 328 4.12 21.91 20.79
C LEU A 328 2.63 22.04 20.49
N LEU A 329 1.80 21.07 20.89
CA LEU A 329 0.36 21.06 20.60
C LEU A 329 -0.50 21.47 21.80
N GLY A 330 0.12 21.69 22.96
CA GLY A 330 -0.58 22.01 24.20
C GLY A 330 -1.47 20.86 24.69
N LEU A 331 -1.06 19.61 24.42
CA LEU A 331 -1.81 18.43 24.84
C LEU A 331 -1.48 18.06 26.29
N SER A 332 -2.47 17.51 27.00
CA SER A 332 -2.23 16.83 28.27
C SER A 332 -1.60 15.45 28.04
N GLU A 333 -1.03 14.86 29.09
CA GLU A 333 -0.48 13.50 29.05
C GLU A 333 -1.56 12.48 28.64
N GLU A 334 -2.76 12.58 29.23
CA GLU A 334 -3.92 11.74 28.88
C GLU A 334 -4.29 11.91 27.40
N GLU A 335 -4.34 13.14 26.89
CA GLU A 335 -4.63 13.41 25.48
C GLU A 335 -3.58 12.85 24.51
N CYS A 336 -2.31 12.78 24.95
CA CYS A 336 -1.25 12.16 24.17
C CYS A 336 -1.41 10.64 24.06
N GLU A 337 -2.03 9.99 25.04
CA GLU A 337 -2.34 8.56 25.05
C GLU A 337 -3.59 8.20 24.24
N LEU A 338 -4.41 9.19 23.86
CA LEU A 338 -5.61 8.94 23.06
C LEU A 338 -5.30 8.59 21.60
N GLY A 339 -6.03 7.58 21.11
CA GLY A 339 -6.10 7.23 19.69
C GLY A 339 -5.11 6.14 19.25
N ASP A 340 -5.18 5.81 17.96
CA ASP A 340 -4.27 4.82 17.38
C ASP A 340 -2.94 5.52 17.02
N ALA A 341 -1.87 5.15 17.73
CA ALA A 341 -0.51 5.57 17.42
C ALA A 341 0.14 4.63 16.39
N TYR A 342 0.94 5.19 15.49
CA TYR A 342 1.79 4.46 14.55
C TYR A 342 3.18 5.09 14.57
N HIS A 343 4.23 4.32 14.84
CA HIS A 343 5.59 4.82 14.86
C HIS A 343 6.26 4.63 13.49
N ASP A 344 6.97 5.67 13.04
CA ASP A 344 7.64 5.69 11.76
C ASP A 344 9.16 5.87 11.98
N PRO A 345 9.91 4.79 12.25
CA PRO A 345 11.35 4.87 12.51
C PRO A 345 12.10 5.44 11.30
N TRP A 346 13.03 6.34 11.57
CA TRP A 346 13.79 7.06 10.55
C TRP A 346 14.90 6.18 10.00
N ALA A 347 14.83 5.86 8.70
CA ALA A 347 15.84 5.04 8.01
C ALA A 347 16.20 3.74 8.75
N GLY A 348 15.21 3.14 9.42
CA GLY A 348 15.38 1.93 10.21
C GLY A 348 16.08 2.14 11.56
N VAL A 349 16.28 3.34 12.07
CA VAL A 349 16.80 3.58 13.43
C VAL A 349 15.63 3.58 14.41
N ALA A 350 15.70 2.79 15.49
CA ALA A 350 14.57 2.57 16.39
C ALA A 350 14.31 3.77 17.32
N ALA A 351 15.40 4.38 17.82
CA ALA A 351 15.36 5.49 18.76
C ALA A 351 14.98 6.83 18.09
N ILE A 352 15.17 6.92 16.77
CA ILE A 352 14.92 8.13 15.99
C ILE A 352 13.76 7.84 15.06
N GLY A 353 12.69 8.61 15.16
CA GLY A 353 11.51 8.32 14.37
C GLY A 353 10.36 9.23 14.66
N GLY A 354 9.54 9.42 13.64
CA GLY A 354 8.29 10.12 13.75
C GLY A 354 7.16 9.22 14.23
N GLY A 355 5.95 9.70 14.03
CA GLY A 355 4.75 8.90 14.25
C GLY A 355 3.52 9.57 13.69
N ARG A 356 2.41 8.82 13.70
CA ARG A 356 1.09 9.25 13.28
C ARG A 356 0.11 8.88 14.38
N TRP A 357 -0.73 9.82 14.78
CA TRP A 357 -1.75 9.62 15.81
C TRP A 357 -3.10 9.98 15.25
N ASN A 358 -4.05 9.08 15.44
CA ASN A 358 -5.40 9.22 14.94
C ASN A 358 -6.40 9.19 16.10
N THR A 359 -6.97 10.35 16.43
CA THR A 359 -7.87 10.55 17.57
C THR A 359 -9.34 10.39 17.20
N LYS A 360 -9.66 9.83 16.01
CA LYS A 360 -11.02 9.63 15.48
C LYS A 360 -12.09 9.25 16.49
N LYS A 361 -11.79 8.40 17.47
CA LYS A 361 -12.83 7.93 18.42
C LYS A 361 -13.08 8.91 19.57
N ASN A 362 -12.09 9.73 19.93
CA ASN A 362 -12.09 10.53 21.16
C ASN A 362 -11.62 11.97 20.84
N ARG A 363 -12.56 12.87 20.51
CA ARG A 363 -12.30 14.31 20.24
C ARG A 363 -12.06 15.11 21.53
N LEU A 364 -11.27 14.57 22.45
CA LEU A 364 -11.13 15.15 23.78
C LEU A 364 -10.08 16.26 23.85
N THR A 365 -9.35 16.53 22.75
CA THR A 365 -8.33 17.59 22.77
C THR A 365 -8.94 18.97 22.76
N ALA A 366 -8.36 19.90 23.54
CA ALA A 366 -8.78 21.31 23.58
C ALA A 366 -8.89 21.97 22.19
N ASN A 367 -8.02 21.56 21.26
CA ASN A 367 -7.95 22.07 19.88
C ASN A 367 -8.70 21.21 18.85
N LYS A 368 -9.45 20.18 19.29
CA LYS A 368 -10.19 19.25 18.42
C LYS A 368 -9.32 18.61 17.32
N ILE A 369 -8.05 18.35 17.63
CA ILE A 369 -7.09 17.70 16.73
C ILE A 369 -7.64 16.32 16.36
N SER A 370 -7.80 16.05 15.06
CA SER A 370 -8.28 14.76 14.54
C SER A 370 -7.15 13.85 14.06
N TYR A 371 -6.00 14.44 13.72
CA TYR A 371 -4.82 13.75 13.26
C TYR A 371 -3.57 14.53 13.63
N THR A 372 -2.51 13.82 14.02
CA THR A 372 -1.19 14.40 14.20
C THR A 372 -0.16 13.53 13.51
N GLN A 373 0.84 14.16 12.89
CA GLN A 373 1.97 13.45 12.31
C GLN A 373 3.28 14.16 12.65
N VAL A 374 4.27 13.41 13.11
CA VAL A 374 5.65 13.85 13.27
C VAL A 374 6.49 13.12 12.23
N TYR A 375 7.31 13.82 11.47
CA TYR A 375 8.18 13.22 10.45
C TYR A 375 9.35 14.14 10.09
N THR A 376 10.26 13.66 9.25
CA THR A 376 11.44 14.40 8.80
C THR A 376 11.30 14.83 7.33
N THR A 377 11.89 15.98 6.96
CA THR A 377 11.73 16.56 5.62
C THR A 377 12.58 15.90 4.53
N ASP A 378 13.51 15.04 4.91
CA ASP A 378 14.38 14.27 4.01
C ASP A 378 13.62 13.38 3.01
N LYS A 379 12.38 12.97 3.32
CA LYS A 379 11.49 12.25 2.39
C LYS A 379 11.23 13.05 1.10
N SER A 380 11.19 14.39 1.19
CA SER A 380 10.99 15.27 0.04
C SER A 380 12.09 15.13 -1.02
N ALA A 381 13.31 14.79 -0.61
CA ALA A 381 14.46 14.68 -1.50
C ALA A 381 14.36 13.49 -2.48
N LEU A 382 13.51 12.51 -2.18
CA LEU A 382 13.29 11.32 -2.99
C LEU A 382 11.89 11.32 -3.65
N TYR A 383 11.17 12.43 -3.54
CA TYR A 383 9.81 12.54 -4.00
C TYR A 383 9.74 12.97 -5.47
N HIS A 384 9.04 12.19 -6.31
CA HIS A 384 8.76 12.58 -7.69
C HIS A 384 7.34 13.13 -7.82
N ALA A 385 7.20 14.45 -7.69
CA ALA A 385 5.91 15.14 -7.86
C ALA A 385 5.27 14.83 -9.23
N SER A 386 6.07 14.78 -10.30
CA SER A 386 5.60 14.54 -11.67
C SER A 386 5.08 13.13 -11.95
N LYS A 387 5.36 12.13 -11.09
CA LYS A 387 4.92 10.73 -11.26
C LYS A 387 3.78 10.34 -10.32
N GLY A 388 3.01 11.32 -9.84
CA GLY A 388 1.81 11.09 -9.03
C GLY A 388 2.12 10.69 -7.60
N HIS A 389 2.97 11.46 -6.92
CA HIS A 389 3.15 11.36 -5.46
C HIS A 389 3.68 10.00 -4.96
N ARG A 390 4.51 9.30 -5.75
CA ARG A 390 5.07 8.00 -5.36
C ARG A 390 6.57 8.11 -5.10
N MET A 391 6.98 7.87 -3.86
CA MET A 391 8.39 7.58 -3.57
C MET A 391 8.80 6.35 -4.38
N PRO A 392 10.00 6.34 -4.98
CA PRO A 392 10.54 5.16 -5.62
C PRO A 392 10.49 3.96 -4.68
N ARG A 393 9.77 2.90 -5.09
CA ARG A 393 9.66 1.67 -4.33
C ARG A 393 10.19 0.52 -5.15
N LEU A 394 11.13 -0.24 -4.61
CA LEU A 394 11.61 -1.47 -5.23
C LEU A 394 10.58 -2.56 -4.99
N ALA A 395 10.01 -3.10 -6.07
CA ALA A 395 9.22 -4.33 -5.98
C ALA A 395 10.16 -5.55 -5.90
N GLU A 396 9.77 -6.56 -5.12
CA GLU A 396 10.55 -7.78 -4.91
C GLU A 396 10.85 -8.48 -6.26
N MET A 397 9.86 -8.48 -7.17
CA MET A 397 10.02 -9.05 -8.50
C MET A 397 11.05 -8.33 -9.38
N MET A 398 11.32 -7.04 -9.15
CA MET A 398 12.38 -6.34 -9.87
C MET A 398 13.75 -6.84 -9.42
N ALA A 399 13.93 -7.08 -8.12
CA ALA A 399 15.16 -7.64 -7.56
C ALA A 399 15.37 -9.09 -8.01
N LEU A 400 14.31 -9.92 -7.98
CA LEU A 400 14.39 -11.32 -8.40
C LEU A 400 14.69 -11.48 -9.90
N ARG A 401 14.37 -10.49 -10.73
CA ARG A 401 14.63 -10.49 -12.19
C ARG A 401 16.05 -10.13 -12.58
N LEU A 402 16.91 -9.73 -11.64
CA LEU A 402 18.31 -9.47 -11.95
C LEU A 402 18.95 -10.74 -12.54
N LYS A 403 19.51 -10.64 -13.73
CA LYS A 403 20.11 -11.79 -14.43
C LYS A 403 21.60 -11.95 -14.11
N ASP A 404 22.24 -10.84 -13.80
CA ASP A 404 23.67 -10.77 -13.51
C ASP A 404 23.95 -9.69 -12.46
N ALA A 405 25.13 -9.78 -11.85
CA ALA A 405 25.54 -8.86 -10.79
C ALA A 405 25.90 -7.45 -11.27
N ASN A 406 26.01 -7.23 -12.59
CA ASN A 406 26.34 -5.93 -13.19
C ASN A 406 25.09 -5.16 -13.58
N GLN A 407 23.96 -5.85 -13.68
CA GLN A 407 22.69 -5.26 -14.02
C GLN A 407 22.32 -4.21 -12.97
N GLU A 408 22.11 -2.99 -13.45
CA GLU A 408 21.63 -1.89 -12.64
C GLU A 408 20.10 -1.89 -12.61
N ILE A 409 19.54 -1.53 -11.47
CA ILE A 409 18.12 -1.19 -11.36
C ILE A 409 18.05 0.33 -11.49
N ASP A 410 17.52 0.85 -12.60
CA ASP A 410 17.49 2.30 -12.90
C ASP A 410 16.95 3.13 -11.74
N MET A 411 15.90 2.63 -11.08
CA MET A 411 15.31 3.27 -9.91
C MET A 411 16.31 3.41 -8.74
N LEU A 412 17.10 2.38 -8.45
CA LEU A 412 18.12 2.45 -7.40
C LEU A 412 19.27 3.39 -7.79
N ARG A 413 19.62 3.47 -9.08
CA ARG A 413 20.60 4.46 -9.55
C ARG A 413 20.10 5.89 -9.31
N GLU A 414 18.83 6.16 -9.63
CA GLU A 414 18.19 7.47 -9.40
C GLU A 414 18.15 7.82 -7.91
N VAL A 415 17.71 6.90 -7.05
CA VAL A 415 17.69 7.10 -5.59
C VAL A 415 19.10 7.35 -5.05
N TYR A 416 20.10 6.55 -5.47
CA TYR A 416 21.48 6.71 -5.02
C TYR A 416 22.05 8.08 -5.43
N ALA A 417 21.82 8.50 -6.68
CA ALA A 417 22.25 9.81 -7.16
C ALA A 417 21.63 10.94 -6.34
N ASN A 418 20.34 10.84 -5.99
CA ASN A 418 19.65 11.82 -5.15
C ASN A 418 20.23 11.88 -3.73
N LEU A 419 20.48 10.73 -3.09
CA LEU A 419 21.10 10.69 -1.76
C LEU A 419 22.52 11.27 -1.77
N ARG A 420 23.33 10.90 -2.77
CA ARG A 420 24.69 11.44 -2.93
C ARG A 420 24.68 12.95 -3.16
N SER A 421 23.73 13.44 -3.94
CA SER A 421 23.51 14.88 -4.14
C SER A 421 23.17 15.58 -2.83
N CYS A 422 22.27 15.01 -2.02
CA CYS A 422 21.92 15.55 -0.69
C CYS A 422 23.14 15.58 0.25
N LEU A 423 23.91 14.49 0.29
CA LEU A 423 25.15 14.41 1.06
C LEU A 423 26.17 15.46 0.61
N SER A 424 26.46 15.54 -0.71
CA SER A 424 27.47 16.47 -1.24
C SER A 424 27.08 17.94 -1.06
N LYS A 425 25.78 18.24 -1.12
CA LYS A 425 25.24 19.59 -0.94
C LYS A 425 24.95 19.91 0.53
N LYS A 426 25.23 18.97 1.45
CA LYS A 426 24.97 19.12 2.89
C LYS A 426 23.52 19.55 3.17
N LYS A 427 22.56 18.92 2.46
CA LYS A 427 21.14 19.30 2.57
C LYS A 427 20.65 19.04 4.00
N GLU A 428 20.14 20.06 4.66
CA GLU A 428 19.57 19.95 6.01
C GLU A 428 18.34 19.03 6.05
N ILE A 429 18.12 18.42 7.21
CA ILE A 429 16.93 17.58 7.49
C ILE A 429 16.21 18.19 8.69
N ALA A 430 15.02 18.70 8.47
CA ALA A 430 14.19 19.27 9.52
C ALA A 430 13.22 18.22 10.09
N THR A 431 12.82 18.40 11.35
CA THR A 431 11.69 17.69 11.95
C THR A 431 10.44 18.52 11.76
N ARG A 432 9.34 17.89 11.36
CA ARG A 432 8.06 18.54 11.12
C ARG A 432 6.96 17.85 11.91
N ILE A 433 6.12 18.66 12.55
CA ILE A 433 4.91 18.25 13.24
C ILE A 433 3.72 18.87 12.52
N GLU A 434 2.76 18.05 12.13
CA GLU A 434 1.53 18.47 11.49
C GLU A 434 0.33 18.06 12.34
N ALA A 435 -0.65 18.96 12.43
CA ALA A 435 -1.90 18.72 13.12
C ALA A 435 -3.08 19.12 12.23
N ARG A 436 -4.02 18.19 12.09
CA ARG A 436 -5.30 18.43 11.40
C ARG A 436 -6.32 18.94 12.41
N VAL A 437 -6.83 20.14 12.19
CA VAL A 437 -7.79 20.80 13.07
C VAL A 437 -8.94 21.43 12.29
N PRO A 438 -10.11 21.66 12.91
CA PRO A 438 -11.16 22.49 12.33
C PRO A 438 -10.69 23.92 12.03
N LEU A 439 -11.28 24.56 11.03
CA LEU A 439 -10.94 25.93 10.61
C LEU A 439 -10.98 26.95 11.76
N ASP A 440 -11.94 26.85 12.70
CA ASP A 440 -12.05 27.75 13.85
C ASP A 440 -10.88 27.63 14.84
N ARG A 441 -10.07 26.57 14.73
CA ARG A 441 -8.91 26.28 15.59
C ARG A 441 -7.57 26.47 14.89
N ALA A 442 -7.56 26.53 13.57
CA ALA A 442 -6.34 26.55 12.76
C ALA A 442 -5.35 27.66 13.15
N SER A 443 -5.82 28.89 13.38
CA SER A 443 -4.92 30.03 13.67
C SER A 443 -4.25 29.98 15.05
N TYR A 444 -4.79 29.21 15.99
CA TYR A 444 -4.25 29.00 17.34
C TYR A 444 -3.17 27.92 17.39
N MET A 445 -3.07 27.08 16.36
CA MET A 445 -2.12 25.96 16.38
C MET A 445 -0.68 26.47 16.36
N PHE A 446 0.12 25.94 17.28
CA PHE A 446 1.54 26.30 17.47
C PHE A 446 1.78 27.81 17.70
N GLU A 447 0.78 28.55 18.18
CA GLU A 447 0.92 29.98 18.47
C GLU A 447 2.01 30.22 19.52
N ASP A 448 1.98 29.43 20.60
CA ASP A 448 2.91 29.51 21.73
C ASP A 448 4.14 28.58 21.60
N ALA A 449 4.32 27.94 20.45
CA ALA A 449 5.42 27.00 20.24
C ALA A 449 6.77 27.73 20.23
N ARG A 450 7.68 27.34 21.13
CA ARG A 450 9.03 27.90 21.20
C ARG A 450 10.06 26.82 20.97
N LEU A 451 11.23 27.21 20.45
CA LEU A 451 12.31 26.26 20.20
C LEU A 451 12.77 25.55 21.49
N VAL A 452 12.68 26.23 22.65
CA VAL A 452 12.99 25.66 23.95
C VAL A 452 12.09 24.48 24.34
N ASP A 453 10.88 24.43 23.79
CA ASP A 453 9.93 23.35 24.03
C ASP A 453 10.34 22.06 23.30
N CYS A 454 11.24 22.15 22.31
CA CYS A 454 11.85 21.01 21.60
C CYS A 454 13.13 20.47 22.26
N LYS A 455 13.50 21.02 23.42
CA LYS A 455 14.67 20.58 24.17
C LYS A 455 14.51 19.13 24.62
N ASN A 456 15.54 18.31 24.40
CA ASN A 456 15.55 16.88 24.75
C ASN A 456 14.45 16.04 24.09
N THR A 457 13.76 16.54 23.06
CA THR A 457 12.77 15.77 22.27
C THR A 457 13.27 15.43 20.88
N CYS A 458 14.35 16.09 20.44
CA CYS A 458 15.01 15.89 19.16
C CYS A 458 16.51 15.74 19.38
N VAL A 459 17.18 15.11 18.42
CA VAL A 459 18.64 15.00 18.33
C VAL A 459 19.15 15.81 17.13
N LEU A 460 20.28 16.50 17.31
CA LEU A 460 21.03 17.13 16.23
C LEU A 460 22.13 16.18 15.73
N LEU A 461 22.11 15.83 14.46
CA LEU A 461 23.18 15.07 13.82
C LEU A 461 23.82 15.90 12.70
N PRO A 462 25.14 15.83 12.48
CA PRO A 462 25.73 16.39 11.26
C PRO A 462 25.04 15.80 10.01
N VAL A 463 24.73 16.64 9.01
CA VAL A 463 24.06 16.17 7.78
C VAL A 463 24.89 15.11 7.05
N GLU A 464 26.22 15.17 7.17
CA GLU A 464 27.13 14.17 6.62
C GLU A 464 26.90 12.79 7.23
N GLU A 465 26.66 12.71 8.54
CA GLU A 465 26.35 11.47 9.24
C GLU A 465 24.96 10.97 8.87
N ALA A 466 23.96 11.86 8.88
CA ALA A 466 22.58 11.50 8.59
C ALA A 466 22.38 10.98 7.14
N TRP A 467 22.95 11.67 6.15
CA TRP A 467 22.92 11.21 4.77
C TRP A 467 23.93 10.09 4.50
N GLY A 468 25.09 10.11 5.16
CA GLY A 468 26.10 9.06 5.09
C GLY A 468 25.52 7.70 5.46
N TRP A 469 24.79 7.64 6.59
CA TRP A 469 24.05 6.45 7.02
C TRP A 469 23.18 5.86 5.90
N ARG A 470 22.35 6.69 5.25
CA ARG A 470 21.47 6.23 4.16
C ARG A 470 22.24 5.75 2.95
N VAL A 471 23.28 6.48 2.54
CA VAL A 471 24.11 6.14 1.39
C VAL A 471 24.83 4.81 1.61
N GLU A 472 25.46 4.62 2.77
CA GLU A 472 26.22 3.41 3.08
C GLU A 472 25.32 2.18 3.16
N ARG A 473 24.19 2.28 3.85
CA ARG A 473 23.21 1.18 3.94
C ARG A 473 22.60 0.84 2.59
N MET A 474 22.25 1.85 1.79
CA MET A 474 21.76 1.63 0.44
C MET A 474 22.78 0.85 -0.40
N MET A 475 24.05 1.24 -0.33
CA MET A 475 25.13 0.55 -1.04
C MET A 475 25.28 -0.89 -0.55
N GLY A 476 25.27 -1.12 0.77
CA GLY A 476 25.26 -2.46 1.35
C GLY A 476 24.13 -3.34 0.78
N PHE A 477 22.90 -2.83 0.73
CA PHE A 477 21.76 -3.56 0.16
C PHE A 477 21.89 -3.80 -1.35
N VAL A 478 22.34 -2.81 -2.12
CA VAL A 478 22.57 -2.95 -3.57
C VAL A 478 23.60 -4.03 -3.85
N VAL A 479 24.71 -4.04 -3.10
CA VAL A 479 25.72 -5.09 -3.25
C VAL A 479 25.13 -6.45 -2.90
N ALA A 480 24.38 -6.59 -1.80
CA ALA A 480 23.75 -7.86 -1.44
C ALA A 480 22.78 -8.38 -2.53
N LEU A 481 21.99 -7.50 -3.16
CA LEU A 481 21.13 -7.88 -4.29
C LEU A 481 21.93 -8.33 -5.52
N ARG A 482 23.04 -7.64 -5.84
CA ARG A 482 23.93 -8.03 -6.93
C ARG A 482 24.63 -9.36 -6.64
N MET A 483 25.02 -9.62 -5.40
CA MET A 483 25.56 -10.91 -4.98
C MET A 483 24.52 -12.02 -5.12
N SER A 484 23.27 -11.78 -4.75
CA SER A 484 22.17 -12.72 -5.01
C SER A 484 22.02 -12.99 -6.50
N ALA A 485 22.10 -11.96 -7.35
CA ALA A 485 22.00 -12.11 -8.80
C ALA A 485 23.16 -12.90 -9.42
N ALA A 486 24.35 -12.87 -8.81
CA ALA A 486 25.52 -13.66 -9.22
C ALA A 486 25.44 -15.16 -8.87
N GLN A 487 24.49 -15.57 -8.04
CA GLN A 487 24.35 -16.96 -7.63
C GLN A 487 23.72 -17.83 -8.71
N ASP A 488 23.99 -19.13 -8.61
CA ASP A 488 23.36 -20.12 -9.46
C ASP A 488 21.84 -20.03 -9.30
N ILE A 489 21.15 -20.18 -10.43
CA ILE A 489 19.70 -20.04 -10.52
C ILE A 489 18.98 -20.99 -9.55
N GLU A 490 19.53 -22.18 -9.33
CA GLU A 490 18.97 -23.19 -8.43
C GLU A 490 19.04 -22.76 -6.96
N ASP A 491 20.10 -22.06 -6.57
CA ASP A 491 20.26 -21.48 -5.23
C ASP A 491 19.34 -20.28 -5.06
N ARG A 492 19.25 -19.41 -6.07
CA ARG A 492 18.36 -18.24 -6.04
C ARG A 492 16.88 -18.61 -5.93
N ALA A 493 16.51 -19.78 -6.44
CA ALA A 493 15.14 -20.30 -6.38
C ALA A 493 14.75 -20.88 -5.01
N GLN A 494 15.71 -21.10 -4.10
CA GLN A 494 15.41 -21.68 -2.80
C GLN A 494 14.60 -20.71 -1.93
N PRO A 495 13.65 -21.21 -1.13
CA PRO A 495 12.84 -20.38 -0.25
C PRO A 495 13.64 -19.43 0.66
N ASP A 496 14.78 -19.86 1.18
CA ASP A 496 15.63 -19.03 2.03
C ASP A 496 16.31 -17.89 1.29
N ALA A 497 16.74 -18.11 0.04
CA ALA A 497 17.27 -17.05 -0.80
C ALA A 497 16.19 -16.02 -1.17
N LEU A 498 14.99 -16.49 -1.51
CA LEU A 498 13.85 -15.62 -1.81
C LEU A 498 13.43 -14.79 -0.59
N LYS A 499 13.36 -15.40 0.60
CA LYS A 499 13.14 -14.73 1.88
C LYS A 499 14.20 -13.65 2.14
N CYS A 500 15.48 -13.98 1.91
CA CYS A 500 16.59 -13.06 2.06
C CYS A 500 16.49 -11.85 1.13
N VAL A 501 16.20 -12.07 -0.16
CA VAL A 501 16.00 -10.98 -1.13
C VAL A 501 14.80 -10.12 -0.75
N ALA A 502 13.67 -10.73 -0.37
CA ALA A 502 12.50 -9.98 0.08
C ALA A 502 12.80 -9.10 1.30
N ALA A 503 13.55 -9.61 2.28
CA ALA A 503 13.97 -8.85 3.45
C ALA A 503 14.91 -7.68 3.10
N ILE A 504 15.85 -7.88 2.18
CA ILE A 504 16.71 -6.80 1.67
C ILE A 504 15.87 -5.72 0.99
N VAL A 505 14.90 -6.10 0.16
CA VAL A 505 13.98 -5.16 -0.51
C VAL A 505 13.13 -4.39 0.50
N TYR A 506 12.61 -5.08 1.53
CA TYR A 506 11.86 -4.45 2.62
C TYR A 506 12.72 -3.41 3.36
N ALA A 507 13.92 -3.80 3.81
CA ALA A 507 14.81 -2.93 4.56
C ALA A 507 15.31 -1.75 3.72
N LEU A 508 15.61 -1.97 2.44
CA LEU A 508 15.97 -0.91 1.49
C LEU A 508 14.86 0.10 1.30
N ASN A 509 13.61 -0.35 1.10
CA ASN A 509 12.47 0.56 0.99
C ASN A 509 12.25 1.37 2.28
N ALA A 510 12.48 0.74 3.44
CA ALA A 510 12.38 1.39 4.75
C ALA A 510 13.53 2.37 5.08
N LEU A 511 14.59 2.45 4.25
CA LEU A 511 15.57 3.54 4.35
C LEU A 511 15.00 4.89 3.94
N PHE A 512 14.00 4.87 3.04
CA PHE A 512 13.49 6.07 2.38
C PHE A 512 12.02 6.31 2.68
N SER A 513 11.30 5.30 3.16
CA SER A 513 9.89 5.36 3.53
C SER A 513 9.68 4.77 4.92
N ALA A 514 8.51 5.00 5.51
CA ALA A 514 8.15 4.28 6.74
C ALA A 514 8.12 2.76 6.45
N PRO A 515 8.58 1.91 7.38
CA PRO A 515 8.47 0.47 7.24
C PRO A 515 7.03 0.07 6.93
N ALA A 516 6.85 -0.78 5.92
CA ALA A 516 5.53 -1.19 5.51
C ALA A 516 4.92 -2.15 6.56
N ASP A 517 3.63 -1.96 6.84
CA ASP A 517 2.91 -2.66 7.91
C ASP A 517 1.76 -3.55 7.38
N LYS A 518 1.83 -3.95 6.11
CA LYS A 518 0.81 -4.84 5.52
C LYS A 518 0.99 -6.26 6.05
N GLN A 519 -0.07 -7.07 6.01
CA GLN A 519 -0.02 -8.46 6.51
C GLN A 519 1.15 -9.26 5.93
N LYS A 520 1.46 -9.11 4.63
CA LYS A 520 2.59 -9.78 3.99
C LYS A 520 3.95 -9.31 4.52
N ASP A 521 4.08 -8.01 4.79
CA ASP A 521 5.30 -7.40 5.31
C ASP A 521 5.54 -7.86 6.76
N ARG A 522 4.44 -8.00 7.52
CA ARG A 522 4.46 -8.56 8.87
C ARG A 522 4.92 -10.02 8.88
N THR A 523 4.37 -10.86 8.00
CA THR A 523 4.79 -12.26 7.84
C THR A 523 6.28 -12.37 7.51
N LEU A 524 6.79 -11.53 6.60
CA LEU A 524 8.21 -11.49 6.27
C LEU A 524 9.06 -11.12 7.49
N CYS A 525 8.70 -10.04 8.16
CA CYS A 525 9.49 -9.51 9.27
C CYS A 525 9.49 -10.46 10.49
N LEU A 526 8.37 -11.13 10.79
CA LEU A 526 8.31 -12.18 11.82
C LEU A 526 9.20 -13.38 11.50
N ALA A 527 9.44 -13.66 10.20
CA ALA A 527 10.30 -14.76 9.79
C ALA A 527 11.80 -14.42 9.76
N VAL A 528 12.13 -13.14 9.77
CA VAL A 528 13.50 -12.64 9.55
C VAL A 528 14.08 -12.01 10.81
N PHE A 529 13.34 -11.10 11.44
CA PHE A 529 13.85 -10.33 12.57
C PHE A 529 13.53 -11.04 13.89
N PRO A 530 14.34 -10.81 14.93
CA PRO A 530 14.03 -11.25 16.28
C PRO A 530 12.64 -10.77 16.72
N THR A 531 11.88 -11.62 17.41
CA THR A 531 10.51 -11.32 17.88
C THR A 531 10.42 -11.33 19.40
N PHE A 532 9.43 -10.63 19.94
CA PHE A 532 9.03 -10.69 21.34
C PHE A 532 7.50 -10.72 21.45
N ARG A 533 6.97 -11.16 22.59
CA ARG A 533 5.54 -11.06 22.93
C ARG A 533 5.32 -9.86 23.84
N ALA A 534 4.31 -9.05 23.55
CA ALA A 534 4.04 -7.76 24.19
C ALA A 534 3.38 -7.92 25.58
N ASN A 535 4.01 -8.67 26.50
CA ASN A 535 3.46 -8.97 27.82
C ASN A 535 4.32 -8.47 29.00
N ARG A 536 5.27 -7.55 28.81
CA ARG A 536 6.18 -7.08 29.86
C ARG A 536 6.62 -5.63 29.66
N ALA A 537 6.78 -4.92 30.79
CA ALA A 537 7.33 -3.57 31.00
C ALA A 537 8.68 -3.21 30.30
N PHE A 538 9.27 -4.12 29.52
CA PHE A 538 10.36 -3.89 28.56
C PHE A 538 9.93 -3.01 27.34
N GLU A 539 8.65 -2.61 27.33
CA GLU A 539 7.83 -1.99 26.28
C GLU A 539 8.20 -0.58 25.83
N ARG A 540 9.17 0.12 26.44
CA ARG A 540 9.49 1.52 26.06
C ARG A 540 10.70 1.69 25.13
N TYR A 541 11.71 0.82 25.21
CA TYR A 541 13.00 1.06 24.52
C TYR A 541 13.25 0.20 23.27
N CYS A 542 12.56 -0.93 23.10
CA CYS A 542 12.79 -1.88 22.00
C CYS A 542 11.60 -2.01 21.02
N GLN A 543 10.73 -1.01 20.96
CA GLN A 543 9.47 -1.14 20.26
C GLN A 543 9.66 -1.45 18.76
N GLY A 544 8.93 -2.47 18.32
CA GLY A 544 9.08 -3.09 17.02
C GLY A 544 8.82 -2.21 15.80
N PHE A 545 8.91 -2.85 14.63
CA PHE A 545 8.61 -2.26 13.32
C PHE A 545 7.19 -1.66 13.23
N TRP A 546 6.28 -2.16 14.07
CA TRP A 546 4.88 -1.74 14.17
C TRP A 546 4.34 -2.01 15.58
N PHE A 547 3.14 -1.51 15.86
CA PHE A 547 2.45 -1.77 17.13
C PHE A 547 1.83 -3.19 17.19
N PRO A 548 1.98 -3.90 18.31
CA PRO A 548 1.32 -5.19 18.51
C PRO A 548 -0.22 -5.02 18.38
N ARG A 549 -0.89 -5.99 17.75
CA ARG A 549 -2.37 -5.96 17.63
C ARG A 549 -3.07 -6.36 18.93
N SER A 550 -2.36 -7.08 19.78
CA SER A 550 -2.81 -7.53 21.09
C SER A 550 -1.59 -7.81 21.97
N ALA A 551 -1.77 -7.83 23.29
CA ALA A 551 -0.70 -8.16 24.25
C ALA A 551 -0.05 -9.53 23.98
N GLY A 552 -0.80 -10.48 23.40
CA GLY A 552 -0.30 -11.81 23.03
C GLY A 552 0.42 -11.88 21.67
N SER A 553 0.36 -10.83 20.85
CA SER A 553 0.90 -10.88 19.49
C SER A 553 2.43 -10.81 19.47
N GLU A 554 3.04 -11.71 18.69
CA GLU A 554 4.47 -11.62 18.40
C GLU A 554 4.75 -10.41 17.52
N THR A 555 5.75 -9.63 17.90
CA THR A 555 6.16 -8.42 17.19
C THR A 555 7.67 -8.45 16.98
N PRO A 556 8.16 -8.21 15.76
CA PRO A 556 9.59 -8.13 15.51
C PRO A 556 10.15 -6.85 16.09
N TYR A 557 11.36 -6.92 16.65
CA TYR A 557 12.05 -5.77 17.22
C TYR A 557 13.35 -5.44 16.50
N MET A 558 13.76 -4.19 16.64
CA MET A 558 15.03 -3.68 16.13
C MET A 558 16.12 -3.96 17.16
N ASP A 559 16.71 -5.17 17.07
CA ASP A 559 17.87 -5.52 17.87
C ASP A 559 18.96 -4.44 17.70
N ARG A 560 19.64 -4.03 18.77
CA ARG A 560 20.67 -2.97 18.76
C ARG A 560 20.20 -1.59 18.25
N GLY A 561 18.91 -1.28 18.36
CA GLY A 561 18.40 0.06 18.08
C GLY A 561 18.31 0.43 16.60
N ALA A 562 18.45 -0.52 15.68
CA ALA A 562 18.13 -0.32 14.28
C ALA A 562 17.61 -1.61 13.61
N MET A 563 17.02 -1.48 12.43
CA MET A 563 16.61 -2.56 11.54
C MET A 563 17.87 -3.18 10.94
N TRP A 564 18.55 -4.02 11.71
CA TRP A 564 19.65 -4.82 11.22
C TRP A 564 19.12 -6.12 10.61
N LEU A 565 19.61 -6.46 9.42
CA LEU A 565 19.35 -7.78 8.85
C LEU A 565 20.17 -8.82 9.63
N PRO A 566 19.65 -10.04 9.84
CA PRO A 566 20.44 -11.12 10.41
C PRO A 566 21.70 -11.40 9.59
N ASP A 567 22.68 -12.03 10.21
CA ASP A 567 23.92 -12.41 9.54
C ASP A 567 23.65 -13.28 8.31
N PHE A 568 24.40 -12.98 7.24
CA PHE A 568 24.30 -13.67 5.96
C PHE A 568 25.36 -14.76 5.83
N SER A 569 25.01 -15.89 5.23
CA SER A 569 26.01 -16.71 4.53
C SER A 569 26.20 -16.17 3.13
N PHE A 570 27.46 -16.00 2.75
CA PHE A 570 27.85 -15.74 1.38
C PHE A 570 28.43 -17.01 0.77
N ALA A 571 28.22 -17.19 -0.54
CA ALA A 571 28.86 -18.26 -1.29
C ALA A 571 30.37 -18.21 -1.05
N THR A 572 30.91 -19.21 -0.37
CA THR A 572 32.36 -19.39 -0.24
C THR A 572 32.70 -20.57 -1.15
N VAL A 573 33.76 -20.48 -1.94
CA VAL A 573 34.14 -21.57 -2.84
C VAL A 573 34.28 -22.86 -2.00
N GLY A 574 33.39 -23.84 -2.22
CA GLY A 574 33.35 -25.11 -1.49
C GLY A 574 32.39 -25.22 -0.28
N VAL A 575 31.71 -24.15 0.14
CA VAL A 575 30.72 -24.18 1.25
C VAL A 575 29.47 -23.40 0.84
N THR A 576 28.36 -24.12 0.66
CA THR A 576 27.00 -23.68 0.26
C THR A 576 26.93 -22.34 -0.48
N SER A 577 26.64 -22.39 -1.78
CA SER A 577 26.66 -21.29 -2.76
C SER A 577 25.53 -20.25 -2.62
N MET A 578 24.71 -20.32 -1.58
CA MET A 578 23.45 -19.55 -1.48
C MET A 578 23.49 -18.39 -0.47
N LEU A 579 22.86 -17.27 -0.84
CA LEU A 579 22.67 -16.10 0.00
C LEU A 579 21.45 -16.39 0.86
N ARG A 580 21.68 -16.58 2.16
CA ARG A 580 20.63 -16.84 3.14
C ARG A 580 21.05 -16.27 4.49
N PHE A 581 20.07 -16.13 5.37
CA PHE A 581 20.35 -15.86 6.77
C PHE A 581 20.94 -17.10 7.44
N LEU A 582 21.97 -16.93 8.28
CA LEU A 582 22.62 -18.03 9.01
C LEU A 582 21.69 -18.64 10.08
N ASN A 583 20.90 -17.81 10.75
CA ASN A 583 20.11 -18.18 11.93
C ASN A 583 18.63 -17.72 11.81
N SER A 584 18.00 -17.90 10.64
CA SER A 584 16.57 -17.56 10.50
C SER A 584 15.71 -18.76 10.93
N PRO A 585 14.98 -18.68 12.06
CA PRO A 585 14.31 -19.84 12.66
C PRO A 585 13.04 -20.26 11.90
N VAL A 586 12.47 -19.36 11.09
CA VAL A 586 11.20 -19.58 10.39
C VAL A 586 11.46 -19.75 8.89
N LEU A 587 11.11 -20.93 8.37
CA LEU A 587 11.04 -21.18 6.94
C LEU A 587 9.70 -20.66 6.41
N LEU A 588 9.76 -19.82 5.38
CA LEU A 588 8.57 -19.38 4.67
C LEU A 588 8.20 -20.44 3.63
N ASN A 589 6.93 -20.82 3.60
CA ASN A 589 6.42 -21.68 2.55
C ASN A 589 6.22 -20.89 1.23
N ARG A 590 5.95 -21.63 0.16
CA ARG A 590 5.81 -21.07 -1.20
C ARG A 590 4.68 -20.05 -1.31
N ASP A 591 3.57 -20.27 -0.61
CA ASP A 591 2.40 -19.38 -0.65
C ASP A 591 2.68 -18.07 0.10
N GLN A 592 3.39 -18.14 1.22
CA GLN A 592 3.87 -16.97 1.95
C GLN A 592 4.84 -16.14 1.10
N ILE A 593 5.82 -16.78 0.43
CA ILE A 593 6.74 -16.09 -0.47
C ILE A 593 6.00 -15.46 -1.65
N ALA A 594 5.07 -16.18 -2.26
CA ALA A 594 4.22 -15.66 -3.34
C ALA A 594 3.42 -14.43 -2.89
N SER A 595 2.82 -14.48 -1.69
CA SER A 595 2.11 -13.35 -1.08
C SER A 595 3.02 -12.14 -0.85
N ILE A 596 4.22 -12.36 -0.30
CA ILE A 596 5.24 -11.32 -0.07
C ILE A 596 5.63 -10.64 -1.37
N CYS A 597 5.99 -11.42 -2.40
CA CYS A 597 6.37 -10.91 -3.72
C CYS A 597 5.19 -10.32 -4.51
N GLY A 598 3.95 -10.47 -4.03
CA GLY A 598 2.74 -10.02 -4.71
C GLY A 598 2.49 -10.71 -6.05
N VAL A 599 3.01 -11.94 -6.23
CA VAL A 599 2.84 -12.72 -7.46
C VAL A 599 2.66 -14.22 -7.17
N PRO A 600 1.91 -14.94 -8.01
CA PRO A 600 1.81 -16.40 -7.96
C PRO A 600 3.17 -17.11 -7.89
N TRP A 601 3.31 -18.15 -7.05
CA TRP A 601 4.53 -18.97 -6.97
C TRP A 601 5.04 -19.47 -8.34
N PRO A 602 4.20 -19.95 -9.27
CA PRO A 602 4.66 -20.35 -10.60
C PRO A 602 5.37 -19.24 -11.37
N ASN A 603 5.02 -17.97 -11.15
CA ASN A 603 5.70 -16.84 -11.78
C ASN A 603 7.09 -16.60 -11.19
N ILE A 604 7.27 -16.90 -9.90
CA ILE A 604 8.58 -16.88 -9.24
C ILE A 604 9.42 -18.06 -9.74
N GLU A 605 8.85 -19.27 -9.73
CA GLU A 605 9.50 -20.50 -10.23
C GLU A 605 9.93 -20.34 -11.69
N ALA A 606 9.10 -19.74 -12.54
CA ALA A 606 9.38 -19.50 -13.95
C ALA A 606 10.62 -18.62 -14.19
N LEU A 607 10.94 -17.69 -13.28
CA LEU A 607 12.18 -16.89 -13.37
C LEU A 607 13.44 -17.77 -13.30
N PHE A 608 13.35 -18.90 -12.62
CA PHE A 608 14.48 -19.78 -12.35
C PHE A 608 14.42 -21.12 -13.13
N LEU A 609 13.30 -21.45 -13.77
CA LEU A 609 13.17 -22.68 -14.57
C LEU A 609 13.70 -22.54 -16.01
N LEU A 610 13.83 -21.32 -16.53
CA LEU A 610 14.09 -21.03 -17.95
C LEU A 610 15.46 -21.48 -18.50
N HIS A 611 16.40 -21.92 -17.65
CA HIS A 611 17.73 -22.34 -18.08
C HIS A 611 18.00 -23.85 -18.05
N ARG A 612 17.04 -24.69 -17.64
CA ARG A 612 17.22 -26.17 -17.66
C ARG A 612 17.06 -26.81 -19.04
N THR A 613 16.64 -26.08 -20.07
CA THR A 613 16.77 -26.53 -21.45
C THR A 613 18.12 -26.15 -22.01
N ILE A 614 19.19 -26.83 -21.56
CA ILE A 614 20.37 -27.01 -22.40
C ILE A 614 19.89 -27.93 -23.54
N PRO A 615 19.85 -27.48 -24.81
CA PRO A 615 19.82 -28.45 -25.89
C PRO A 615 21.16 -29.17 -25.83
N GLU A 616 21.16 -30.45 -25.48
CA GLU A 616 22.24 -31.36 -25.83
C GLU A 616 22.43 -31.29 -27.35
N ARG A 617 23.26 -30.37 -27.81
CA ARG A 617 23.83 -30.43 -29.15
C ARG A 617 25.34 -30.39 -28.99
N PRO A 618 26.06 -31.42 -29.48
CA PRO A 618 27.51 -31.40 -29.49
C PRO A 618 27.95 -30.25 -30.38
N TYR A 619 28.57 -29.23 -29.79
CA TYR A 619 29.13 -28.11 -30.52
C TYR A 619 30.39 -28.60 -31.24
N ARG A 620 30.23 -29.09 -32.48
CA ARG A 620 31.36 -29.26 -33.39
C ARG A 620 31.92 -27.87 -33.68
N ARG A 621 33.13 -27.61 -33.17
CA ARG A 621 34.01 -26.53 -33.64
C ARG A 621 34.04 -26.53 -35.16
N ASN A 622 33.60 -25.43 -35.76
CA ASN A 622 34.14 -24.95 -37.01
C ASN A 622 34.46 -23.47 -36.84
N VAL A 623 35.70 -23.24 -36.42
CA VAL A 623 36.36 -21.95 -36.50
C VAL A 623 36.67 -21.70 -37.97
N LYS A 624 35.97 -20.76 -38.61
CA LYS A 624 36.51 -20.00 -39.76
C LYS A 624 35.82 -18.64 -39.84
N GLY A 625 36.61 -17.57 -39.76
CA GLY A 625 36.24 -16.25 -40.27
C GLY A 625 36.12 -15.16 -39.23
N ALA A 626 37.27 -14.66 -38.75
CA ALA A 626 37.36 -13.34 -38.13
C ALA A 626 37.00 -12.27 -39.16
N LYS A 627 36.09 -11.36 -38.82
CA LYS A 627 36.11 -9.97 -39.29
C LYS A 627 35.72 -9.05 -38.14
N ALA A 628 36.68 -8.23 -37.75
CA ALA A 628 36.51 -7.12 -36.82
C ALA A 628 35.52 -6.10 -37.39
N ILE A 629 34.57 -5.66 -36.58
CA ILE A 629 33.88 -4.37 -36.77
C ILE A 629 33.82 -3.70 -35.40
N GLN A 630 34.72 -2.74 -35.21
CA GLN A 630 34.54 -1.63 -34.28
C GLN A 630 33.40 -0.75 -34.81
N ALA A 631 32.35 -0.55 -34.00
CA ALA A 631 31.56 0.68 -34.00
C ALA A 631 30.67 0.75 -32.74
N ARG A 632 30.87 1.80 -31.94
CA ARG A 632 29.83 2.48 -31.14
C ARG A 632 29.86 3.94 -31.60
N PRO A 633 28.80 4.73 -31.45
CA PRO A 633 27.37 4.40 -31.47
C PRO A 633 26.59 5.29 -32.46
N GLU A 634 25.44 4.84 -32.95
CA GLU A 634 24.39 5.75 -33.41
C GLU A 634 23.09 5.46 -32.67
N ILE A 635 22.61 6.53 -32.04
CA ILE A 635 21.30 6.64 -31.40
C ILE A 635 20.29 6.85 -32.53
N ALA A 636 19.60 5.79 -32.95
CA ALA A 636 18.32 5.85 -33.64
C ALA A 636 17.74 4.44 -33.73
N GLY A 637 16.64 4.17 -33.04
CA GLY A 637 15.97 2.87 -33.14
C GLY A 637 14.90 2.69 -32.09
N SER A 638 13.66 2.85 -32.51
CA SER A 638 12.43 2.57 -31.79
C SER A 638 12.49 1.35 -30.87
N PHE A 639 12.19 1.55 -29.59
CA PHE A 639 11.90 0.46 -28.67
C PHE A 639 10.55 -0.17 -29.05
N SER A 640 10.57 -1.32 -29.73
CA SER A 640 9.42 -2.22 -29.72
C SER A 640 9.51 -3.08 -28.45
N LEU A 641 8.64 -2.75 -27.49
CA LEU A 641 8.31 -3.66 -26.40
C LEU A 641 7.55 -4.84 -27.03
N GLN A 642 8.14 -6.04 -27.04
CA GLN A 642 7.36 -7.25 -27.26
C GLN A 642 6.30 -7.34 -26.17
N ARG A 643 5.05 -7.11 -26.58
CA ARG A 643 3.86 -7.22 -25.73
C ARG A 643 3.67 -8.69 -25.36
N ILE A 644 3.37 -8.93 -24.08
CA ILE A 644 2.73 -10.17 -23.68
C ILE A 644 1.27 -10.04 -24.13
N HIS A 645 0.86 -10.78 -25.15
CA HIS A 645 -0.52 -10.83 -25.60
C HIS A 645 -1.37 -11.49 -24.51
N THR A 646 -2.38 -10.78 -23.99
CA THR A 646 -3.49 -11.47 -23.30
C THR A 646 -4.14 -12.41 -24.31
N PRO A 647 -4.42 -13.68 -23.97
CA PRO A 647 -5.06 -14.60 -24.90
C PRO A 647 -6.45 -14.05 -25.27
N TYR A 648 -6.55 -13.59 -26.51
CA TYR A 648 -7.80 -13.21 -27.15
C TYR A 648 -8.36 -14.43 -27.88
N ASP A 649 -9.68 -14.45 -28.01
CA ASP A 649 -10.36 -15.45 -28.82
C ASP A 649 -10.21 -15.01 -30.28
N HIS A 650 -9.53 -15.82 -31.08
CA HIS A 650 -9.30 -15.59 -32.50
C HIS A 650 -10.09 -16.57 -33.38
N GLY A 651 -11.13 -17.23 -32.83
CA GLY A 651 -12.06 -17.99 -33.65
C GLY A 651 -12.63 -17.11 -34.76
N PRO A 652 -12.68 -17.57 -36.02
CA PRO A 652 -13.36 -16.84 -37.08
C PRO A 652 -14.83 -16.65 -36.72
N ASP A 653 -15.40 -15.53 -37.13
CA ASP A 653 -16.83 -15.27 -36.95
C ASP A 653 -17.62 -16.34 -37.72
N LEU A 654 -18.71 -16.83 -37.11
CA LEU A 654 -19.60 -17.78 -37.77
C LEU A 654 -20.34 -17.06 -38.90
N ASP A 655 -20.52 -17.75 -40.02
CA ASP A 655 -21.39 -17.29 -41.10
C ASP A 655 -22.80 -17.05 -40.53
N PRO A 656 -23.44 -15.89 -40.76
CA PRO A 656 -24.84 -15.66 -40.39
C PRO A 656 -25.81 -16.75 -40.88
N GLU A 657 -25.46 -17.45 -41.96
CA GLU A 657 -26.23 -18.56 -42.55
C GLU A 657 -25.80 -19.96 -42.07
N ALA A 658 -24.91 -20.06 -41.08
CA ALA A 658 -24.52 -21.35 -40.52
C ALA A 658 -25.74 -22.09 -39.93
N ARG A 659 -26.12 -23.21 -40.55
CA ARG A 659 -27.22 -24.10 -40.09
C ARG A 659 -26.67 -25.37 -39.45
N PHE A 660 -27.39 -25.91 -38.47
CA PHE A 660 -27.05 -27.15 -37.78
C PHE A 660 -27.41 -28.39 -38.61
N GLY A 661 -26.72 -29.49 -38.36
CA GLY A 661 -27.09 -30.82 -38.86
C GLY A 661 -28.53 -31.20 -38.51
N GLU A 662 -29.08 -32.14 -39.26
CA GLU A 662 -30.51 -32.53 -39.26
C GLU A 662 -31.11 -32.56 -37.85
N ILE A 663 -32.11 -31.69 -37.64
CA ILE A 663 -32.92 -31.66 -36.41
C ILE A 663 -33.63 -33.02 -36.34
N PRO A 664 -33.48 -33.80 -35.24
CA PRO A 664 -33.99 -35.16 -35.17
C PRO A 664 -35.49 -35.30 -35.42
N ASP A 665 -36.26 -34.25 -35.12
CA ASP A 665 -37.70 -34.21 -35.27
C ASP A 665 -38.06 -33.00 -36.13
N GLY A 666 -38.39 -33.22 -37.40
CA GLY A 666 -38.62 -32.22 -38.45
C GLY A 666 -39.83 -31.29 -38.25
N THR A 667 -40.23 -30.99 -37.02
CA THR A 667 -41.21 -29.93 -36.71
C THR A 667 -40.49 -28.74 -36.06
N PRO A 668 -40.50 -27.54 -36.70
CA PRO A 668 -39.87 -26.36 -36.15
C PRO A 668 -40.75 -25.76 -35.04
N ASP A 669 -40.61 -26.28 -33.82
CA ASP A 669 -40.99 -25.56 -32.62
C ASP A 669 -39.73 -25.05 -31.88
N SER A 670 -39.64 -23.72 -31.92
CA SER A 670 -38.59 -22.77 -31.59
C SER A 670 -37.61 -23.07 -30.45
N ALA A 671 -37.94 -23.91 -29.46
CA ALA A 671 -37.11 -24.08 -28.27
C ALA A 671 -35.92 -25.05 -28.47
N SER A 672 -36.18 -26.19 -29.12
CA SER A 672 -35.15 -27.19 -29.41
C SER A 672 -34.12 -26.67 -30.40
N GLU A 673 -34.57 -25.97 -31.45
CA GLU A 673 -33.69 -25.32 -32.43
C GLU A 673 -32.78 -24.28 -31.75
N ILE A 674 -33.34 -23.43 -30.88
CA ILE A 674 -32.56 -22.43 -30.16
C ILE A 674 -31.54 -23.08 -29.21
N PHE A 675 -31.94 -24.10 -28.45
CA PHE A 675 -31.04 -24.79 -27.54
C PHE A 675 -29.90 -25.49 -28.28
N LEU A 676 -30.24 -26.32 -29.27
CA LEU A 676 -29.26 -27.03 -30.11
C LEU A 676 -28.34 -26.04 -30.81
N GLY A 677 -28.91 -24.91 -31.24
CA GLY A 677 -28.16 -23.91 -31.95
C GLY A 677 -27.13 -23.19 -31.08
N ILE A 678 -27.53 -22.80 -29.86
CA ILE A 678 -26.62 -22.18 -28.89
C ILE A 678 -25.46 -23.12 -28.56
N ILE A 679 -25.72 -24.40 -28.24
CA ILE A 679 -24.64 -25.31 -27.85
C ILE A 679 -23.71 -25.64 -29.02
N GLY A 680 -24.23 -25.74 -30.25
CA GLY A 680 -23.45 -25.99 -31.45
C GLY A 680 -22.59 -24.80 -31.84
N GLU A 681 -23.15 -23.59 -31.89
CA GLU A 681 -22.41 -22.36 -32.23
C GLU A 681 -21.31 -22.06 -31.21
N VAL A 682 -21.62 -22.22 -29.91
CA VAL A 682 -20.61 -22.10 -28.84
C VAL A 682 -19.46 -23.07 -29.14
N PHE A 683 -19.73 -24.32 -29.48
CA PHE A 683 -18.65 -25.27 -29.76
C PHE A 683 -17.85 -24.94 -31.03
N GLN A 684 -18.52 -24.42 -32.07
CA GLN A 684 -17.86 -24.07 -33.34
C GLN A 684 -16.87 -22.91 -33.20
N LEU A 685 -17.11 -21.98 -32.25
CA LEU A 685 -16.18 -20.90 -31.92
C LEU A 685 -14.91 -21.37 -31.17
N ILE A 686 -14.79 -22.65 -30.82
CA ILE A 686 -13.56 -23.18 -30.22
C ILE A 686 -12.44 -23.21 -31.28
N GLY A 687 -11.57 -22.20 -31.25
CA GLY A 687 -10.56 -21.92 -32.28
C GLY A 687 -9.10 -22.23 -31.91
N HIS A 688 -8.18 -21.48 -32.51
CA HIS A 688 -6.72 -21.58 -32.30
C HIS A 688 -6.24 -20.72 -31.12
N SER A 689 -5.10 -21.08 -30.55
CA SER A 689 -4.37 -20.20 -29.64
C SER A 689 -3.73 -19.04 -30.41
N ALA A 690 -3.84 -17.80 -29.91
CA ALA A 690 -3.31 -16.57 -30.55
C ALA A 690 -1.85 -16.69 -31.03
N ASP A 691 -1.05 -17.51 -30.34
CA ASP A 691 0.39 -17.59 -30.53
C ASP A 691 0.87 -18.90 -31.21
N ARG A 692 -0.02 -19.86 -31.53
CA ARG A 692 0.34 -21.14 -32.19
C ARG A 692 -0.80 -21.69 -33.06
N LEU A 693 -0.45 -22.29 -34.20
CA LEU A 693 -1.34 -23.05 -35.09
C LEU A 693 -2.03 -24.26 -34.41
N ASP A 694 -1.65 -24.62 -33.18
CA ASP A 694 -2.29 -25.69 -32.41
C ASP A 694 -3.78 -25.35 -32.14
N THR A 695 -4.69 -26.23 -32.55
CA THR A 695 -6.13 -26.11 -32.28
C THR A 695 -6.43 -26.53 -30.84
N TYR A 696 -7.35 -25.84 -30.17
CA TYR A 696 -7.86 -26.29 -28.87
C TYR A 696 -8.82 -27.49 -29.00
N CYS A 697 -9.31 -27.76 -30.20
CA CYS A 697 -10.26 -28.82 -30.53
C CYS A 697 -9.65 -29.75 -31.59
N VAL A 698 -9.73 -31.07 -31.39
CA VAL A 698 -9.23 -32.05 -32.38
C VAL A 698 -10.21 -32.28 -33.55
N LEU A 699 -11.46 -31.83 -33.43
CA LEU A 699 -12.46 -31.97 -34.49
C LEU A 699 -12.17 -31.02 -35.65
N THR A 700 -12.34 -31.52 -36.88
CA THR A 700 -12.31 -30.70 -38.10
C THR A 700 -13.49 -29.72 -38.12
N PRO A 701 -13.43 -28.63 -38.90
CA PRO A 701 -14.57 -27.72 -39.06
C PRO A 701 -15.88 -28.45 -39.44
N GLN A 702 -15.82 -29.44 -40.34
CA GLN A 702 -16.99 -30.24 -40.73
C GLN A 702 -17.50 -31.10 -39.59
N GLN A 703 -16.62 -31.68 -38.76
CA GLN A 703 -17.02 -32.45 -37.58
C GLN A 703 -17.63 -31.57 -36.48
N LYS A 704 -17.19 -30.31 -36.36
CA LYS A 704 -17.80 -29.35 -35.42
C LYS A 704 -19.24 -29.01 -35.78
N LEU A 705 -19.61 -29.05 -37.07
CA LEU A 705 -21.00 -28.88 -37.51
C LEU A 705 -21.91 -30.04 -37.08
N LEU A 706 -21.34 -31.21 -36.77
CA LEU A 706 -22.05 -32.41 -36.31
C LEU A 706 -22.11 -32.52 -34.79
N VAL A 707 -21.59 -31.54 -34.05
CA VAL A 707 -21.64 -31.54 -32.57
C VAL A 707 -23.06 -31.29 -32.09
N GLY A 708 -23.53 -32.13 -31.17
CA GLY A 708 -24.86 -32.05 -30.59
C GLY A 708 -24.92 -32.62 -29.17
N PRO A 709 -26.11 -32.87 -28.61
CA PRO A 709 -26.27 -33.33 -27.23
C PRO A 709 -25.53 -34.63 -26.93
N ALA A 710 -25.40 -35.54 -27.91
CA ALA A 710 -24.64 -36.78 -27.75
C ALA A 710 -23.15 -36.51 -27.43
N THR A 711 -22.55 -35.50 -28.06
CA THR A 711 -21.16 -35.07 -27.79
C THR A 711 -20.98 -34.66 -26.34
N PHE A 712 -21.89 -33.84 -25.80
CA PHE A 712 -21.83 -33.34 -24.42
C PHE A 712 -22.26 -34.37 -23.37
N LYS A 713 -22.77 -35.53 -23.81
CA LYS A 713 -23.05 -36.70 -22.96
C LYS A 713 -21.91 -37.72 -22.95
N ASP A 714 -20.97 -37.65 -23.90
CA ASP A 714 -19.76 -38.48 -23.92
C ASP A 714 -18.77 -37.99 -22.85
N PRO A 715 -18.45 -38.79 -21.82
CA PRO A 715 -17.50 -38.37 -20.79
C PRO A 715 -16.04 -38.29 -21.27
N GLN A 716 -15.71 -38.75 -22.49
CA GLN A 716 -14.34 -38.80 -22.99
C GLN A 716 -13.88 -37.46 -23.59
N LEU A 717 -13.56 -36.49 -22.73
CA LEU A 717 -13.14 -35.15 -23.18
C LEU A 717 -11.90 -35.14 -24.08
N LEU A 718 -11.02 -36.14 -23.98
CA LEU A 718 -9.84 -36.27 -24.84
C LEU A 718 -10.18 -36.50 -26.32
N THR A 719 -11.38 -37.00 -26.61
CA THR A 719 -11.91 -37.14 -27.98
C THR A 719 -12.17 -35.79 -28.64
N TYR A 720 -12.32 -34.72 -27.85
CA TYR A 720 -12.67 -33.38 -28.34
C TYR A 720 -11.57 -32.36 -28.11
N PHE A 721 -10.89 -32.44 -26.97
CA PHE A 721 -9.85 -31.50 -26.57
C PHE A 721 -8.57 -32.27 -26.24
N PRO A 722 -7.45 -31.98 -26.93
CA PRO A 722 -6.18 -32.63 -26.62
C PRO A 722 -5.64 -32.18 -25.25
N ARG A 723 -6.13 -31.03 -24.74
CA ARG A 723 -5.76 -30.41 -23.46
C ARG A 723 -6.93 -29.62 -22.89
N GLY A 724 -7.27 -29.83 -21.62
CA GLY A 724 -8.24 -29.00 -20.94
C GLY A 724 -8.27 -29.18 -19.42
N TYR A 725 -9.13 -28.41 -18.79
CA TYR A 725 -9.35 -28.38 -17.34
C TYR A 725 -10.82 -28.59 -17.04
N VAL A 726 -11.13 -29.36 -16.01
CA VAL A 726 -12.50 -29.69 -15.64
C VAL A 726 -12.81 -29.19 -14.25
N ASN A 727 -13.90 -28.47 -14.09
CA ASN A 727 -14.44 -28.09 -12.78
C ASN A 727 -15.81 -28.71 -12.59
N ASN A 728 -15.92 -29.54 -11.56
CA ASN A 728 -17.11 -30.30 -11.23
C ASN A 728 -17.95 -29.66 -10.10
N THR A 729 -17.71 -28.38 -9.81
CA THR A 729 -18.53 -27.66 -8.83
C THR A 729 -19.85 -27.24 -9.45
N LYS A 730 -20.94 -27.43 -8.71
CA LYS A 730 -22.27 -26.96 -9.09
C LYS A 730 -22.27 -25.45 -9.41
N VAL A 731 -21.46 -24.68 -8.70
CA VAL A 731 -21.33 -23.22 -8.88
C VAL A 731 -20.88 -22.84 -10.29
N VAL A 732 -19.85 -23.50 -10.84
CA VAL A 732 -19.37 -23.19 -12.20
C VAL A 732 -20.36 -23.66 -13.27
N TRP A 733 -21.02 -24.79 -13.04
CA TRP A 733 -22.08 -25.31 -13.90
C TRP A 733 -23.29 -24.37 -13.96
N ASP A 734 -23.82 -23.98 -12.80
CA ASP A 734 -24.95 -23.05 -12.69
C ASP A 734 -24.61 -21.68 -13.29
N LYS A 735 -23.39 -21.19 -13.05
CA LYS A 735 -22.91 -19.94 -13.65
C LYS A 735 -22.88 -20.02 -15.19
N THR A 736 -22.42 -21.14 -15.73
CA THR A 736 -22.39 -21.37 -17.18
C THR A 736 -23.81 -21.38 -17.75
N ALA A 737 -24.74 -22.09 -17.11
CA ALA A 737 -26.15 -22.10 -17.49
C ALA A 737 -26.79 -20.71 -17.42
N LYS A 738 -26.51 -19.93 -16.35
CA LYS A 738 -27.04 -18.56 -16.20
C LYS A 738 -26.54 -17.62 -17.31
N LEU A 739 -25.29 -17.77 -17.75
CA LEU A 739 -24.71 -16.94 -18.81
C LEU A 739 -25.24 -17.30 -20.20
N LEU A 740 -25.48 -18.59 -20.47
CA LEU A 740 -26.06 -19.06 -21.74
C LEU A 740 -27.55 -18.73 -21.85
N PHE A 741 -28.28 -18.82 -20.73
CA PHE A 741 -29.74 -18.67 -20.68
C PHE A 741 -30.14 -17.65 -19.59
N PRO A 742 -29.82 -16.36 -19.78
CA PRO A 742 -30.15 -15.30 -18.82
C PRO A 742 -31.67 -15.17 -18.62
N PRO A 743 -32.12 -14.74 -17.43
CA PRO A 743 -33.54 -14.50 -17.19
C PRO A 743 -34.06 -13.28 -18.00
N PRO A 744 -35.36 -13.25 -18.38
CA PRO A 744 -35.90 -12.25 -19.31
C PRO A 744 -35.86 -10.79 -18.83
N ALA A 745 -35.73 -10.55 -17.52
CA ALA A 745 -35.84 -9.23 -16.89
C ALA A 745 -34.52 -8.65 -16.35
N GLU A 746 -33.45 -9.45 -16.27
CA GLU A 746 -32.13 -8.92 -15.94
C GLU A 746 -31.56 -8.38 -17.26
N GLY A 747 -31.48 -7.06 -17.42
CA GLY A 747 -30.90 -6.38 -18.58
C GLY A 747 -29.41 -6.69 -18.75
N HIS A 748 -29.10 -7.96 -19.01
CA HIS A 748 -27.77 -8.50 -19.13
C HIS A 748 -27.12 -7.87 -20.35
N LYS A 749 -26.31 -6.85 -20.09
CA LYS A 749 -25.44 -6.22 -21.08
C LYS A 749 -24.32 -7.21 -21.40
N TYR A 750 -24.56 -8.08 -22.38
CA TYR A 750 -23.44 -8.76 -23.04
C TYR A 750 -22.52 -7.67 -23.59
N THR A 751 -21.33 -7.53 -23.01
CA THR A 751 -20.33 -6.59 -23.50
C THR A 751 -20.09 -6.87 -24.99
N SER A 752 -20.23 -5.85 -25.82
CA SER A 752 -20.86 -5.87 -27.15
C SER A 752 -20.17 -6.62 -28.29
N ASN A 753 -19.20 -7.52 -28.06
CA ASN A 753 -18.37 -8.03 -29.16
C ASN A 753 -18.28 -9.56 -29.33
N ARG A 754 -18.99 -10.40 -28.55
CA ARG A 754 -18.80 -11.87 -28.67
C ARG A 754 -20.06 -12.73 -28.65
N TRP A 755 -21.04 -12.40 -27.81
CA TRP A 755 -22.30 -13.15 -27.74
C TRP A 755 -23.26 -12.83 -28.87
N THR A 756 -23.19 -11.61 -29.40
CA THR A 756 -23.89 -11.17 -30.60
C THR A 756 -23.43 -11.88 -31.88
N LYS A 757 -22.30 -12.60 -31.82
CA LYS A 757 -21.77 -13.42 -32.92
C LYS A 757 -22.39 -14.82 -32.99
N LEU A 758 -23.26 -15.17 -32.05
CA LEU A 758 -23.97 -16.45 -31.99
C LEU A 758 -25.43 -16.20 -32.44
N PRO A 759 -25.81 -16.50 -33.71
CA PRO A 759 -27.15 -16.27 -34.21
C PRO A 759 -28.27 -16.83 -33.33
N SER A 760 -28.05 -18.00 -32.74
CA SER A 760 -29.04 -18.66 -31.88
C SER A 760 -29.17 -17.98 -30.51
N VAL A 761 -28.10 -17.37 -29.98
CA VAL A 761 -28.20 -16.48 -28.81
C VAL A 761 -28.99 -15.23 -29.16
N GLY A 762 -28.77 -14.64 -30.34
CA GLY A 762 -29.57 -13.52 -30.83
C GLY A 762 -31.06 -13.85 -31.01
N LYS A 763 -31.40 -15.08 -31.42
CA LYS A 763 -32.78 -15.58 -31.44
C LYS A 763 -33.34 -15.72 -30.01
N TYR A 764 -32.60 -16.38 -29.11
CA TYR A 764 -32.99 -16.55 -27.70
C TYR A 764 -33.27 -15.22 -27.00
N LEU A 765 -32.39 -14.22 -27.17
CA LEU A 765 -32.56 -12.90 -26.56
C LEU A 765 -33.76 -12.15 -27.12
N ARG A 766 -34.07 -12.30 -28.41
CA ARG A 766 -35.30 -11.75 -29.00
C ARG A 766 -36.55 -12.40 -28.39
N TYR A 767 -36.54 -13.72 -28.17
CA TYR A 767 -37.62 -14.38 -27.42
C TYR A 767 -37.71 -13.89 -25.97
N CYS A 768 -36.58 -13.60 -25.32
CA CYS A 768 -36.56 -13.02 -23.97
C CYS A 768 -37.13 -11.61 -23.89
N THR A 769 -37.20 -10.88 -25.00
CA THR A 769 -37.89 -9.57 -25.08
C THR A 769 -39.39 -9.68 -25.33
N GLY A 770 -39.90 -10.88 -25.59
CA GLY A 770 -41.33 -11.15 -25.81
C GLY A 770 -42.13 -11.30 -24.50
N PRO A 771 -43.35 -11.89 -24.55
CA PRO A 771 -44.15 -12.15 -23.37
C PRO A 771 -43.37 -12.95 -22.33
N ARG A 772 -43.33 -12.45 -21.09
CA ARG A 772 -42.52 -13.02 -20.00
C ARG A 772 -42.76 -14.51 -19.79
N GLU A 773 -44.00 -14.96 -19.94
CA GLU A 773 -44.37 -16.37 -19.77
C GLU A 773 -43.75 -17.28 -20.84
N GLU A 774 -43.68 -16.85 -22.09
CA GLU A 774 -43.06 -17.60 -23.19
C GLU A 774 -41.53 -17.63 -23.02
N ALA A 775 -40.96 -16.50 -22.61
CA ALA A 775 -39.53 -16.39 -22.32
C ALA A 775 -39.11 -17.28 -21.13
N ASP A 776 -39.91 -17.31 -20.07
CA ASP A 776 -39.69 -18.18 -18.92
C ASP A 776 -39.86 -19.67 -19.28
N ARG A 777 -40.84 -20.02 -20.13
CA ARG A 777 -41.00 -21.38 -20.67
C ARG A 777 -39.80 -21.82 -21.51
N LEU A 778 -39.34 -20.97 -22.44
CA LEU A 778 -38.16 -21.23 -23.26
C LEU A 778 -36.91 -21.40 -22.40
N ARG A 779 -36.70 -20.51 -21.42
CA ARG A 779 -35.58 -20.59 -20.49
C ARG A 779 -35.62 -21.86 -19.65
N ALA A 780 -36.79 -22.21 -19.11
CA ALA A 780 -36.96 -23.44 -18.34
C ALA A 780 -36.63 -24.67 -19.18
N PHE A 781 -37.08 -24.71 -20.44
CA PHE A 781 -36.72 -25.75 -21.41
C PHE A 781 -35.20 -25.82 -21.64
N CYS A 782 -34.55 -24.71 -21.98
CA CYS A 782 -33.11 -24.69 -22.25
C CYS A 782 -32.28 -25.10 -21.03
N ILE A 783 -32.67 -24.67 -19.82
CA ILE A 783 -32.00 -25.09 -18.58
C ILE A 783 -32.23 -26.59 -18.34
N ALA A 784 -33.44 -27.10 -18.52
CA ALA A 784 -33.74 -28.51 -18.35
C ALA A 784 -32.92 -29.39 -19.32
N GLU A 785 -32.80 -29.00 -20.59
CA GLU A 785 -31.95 -29.70 -21.56
C GLU A 785 -30.45 -29.57 -21.23
N PHE A 786 -29.99 -28.39 -20.80
CA PHE A 786 -28.60 -28.20 -20.38
C PHE A 786 -28.24 -29.10 -19.20
N GLN A 787 -29.14 -29.29 -18.23
CA GLN A 787 -28.91 -30.16 -17.08
C GLN A 787 -28.80 -31.66 -17.45
N LYS A 788 -29.23 -32.07 -18.66
CA LYS A 788 -29.02 -33.43 -19.17
C LYS A 788 -27.62 -33.65 -19.75
N LEU A 789 -26.83 -32.60 -19.91
CA LEU A 789 -25.44 -32.67 -20.40
C LEU A 789 -24.51 -33.07 -19.26
N ARG A 790 -23.43 -33.80 -19.58
CA ARG A 790 -22.41 -34.20 -18.60
C ARG A 790 -21.32 -33.14 -18.46
N TRP A 791 -20.99 -32.45 -19.54
CA TRP A 791 -19.97 -31.41 -19.57
C TRP A 791 -20.30 -30.34 -20.60
N PHE A 792 -19.69 -29.17 -20.45
CA PHE A 792 -19.81 -28.06 -21.39
C PHE A 792 -18.59 -27.12 -21.31
N PRO A 793 -18.12 -26.50 -22.40
CA PRO A 793 -17.09 -25.46 -22.34
C PRO A 793 -17.50 -24.34 -21.37
N SER A 794 -16.63 -23.99 -20.43
CA SER A 794 -16.92 -22.97 -19.42
C SER A 794 -16.98 -21.59 -20.06
N VAL A 795 -18.01 -20.84 -19.67
CA VAL A 795 -18.30 -19.52 -20.22
C VAL A 795 -18.07 -18.43 -19.15
N VAL A 796 -17.60 -17.25 -19.54
CA VAL A 796 -17.39 -16.09 -18.65
C VAL A 796 -18.08 -14.85 -19.21
N ALA A 797 -18.34 -13.85 -18.35
CA ALA A 797 -19.24 -12.72 -18.66
C ALA A 797 -18.99 -12.05 -20.02
N ASP A 798 -17.74 -11.92 -20.44
CA ASP A 798 -17.33 -11.26 -21.69
C ASP A 798 -16.87 -12.22 -22.81
N LYS A 799 -16.79 -13.54 -22.55
CA LYS A 799 -16.23 -14.52 -23.51
C LYS A 799 -17.04 -15.81 -23.57
N VAL A 800 -17.28 -16.27 -24.80
CA VAL A 800 -17.92 -17.57 -25.08
C VAL A 800 -17.08 -18.74 -24.52
N HIS A 801 -15.76 -18.57 -24.43
CA HIS A 801 -14.85 -19.55 -23.83
C HIS A 801 -13.82 -18.88 -22.92
N ASP A 802 -13.45 -19.56 -21.83
CA ASP A 802 -12.34 -19.15 -20.95
C ASP A 802 -11.09 -20.01 -21.21
N TYR A 803 -10.19 -19.49 -22.07
CA TYR A 803 -8.85 -20.05 -22.29
C TYR A 803 -7.86 -19.35 -21.34
N ARG A 804 -7.36 -20.07 -20.33
CA ARG A 804 -6.30 -19.54 -19.45
C ARG A 804 -5.21 -20.57 -19.22
N GLU A 805 -4.02 -20.06 -18.94
CA GLU A 805 -3.03 -20.83 -18.20
C GLU A 805 -3.57 -21.12 -16.80
N MET A 806 -3.21 -22.30 -16.27
CA MET A 806 -3.72 -22.89 -15.04
C MET A 806 -3.90 -21.85 -13.91
N PRO A 807 -5.13 -21.50 -13.51
CA PRO A 807 -5.34 -20.65 -12.34
C PRO A 807 -4.93 -21.42 -11.09
N GLN A 808 -4.35 -20.74 -10.09
CA GLN A 808 -3.97 -21.32 -8.80
C GLN A 808 -5.15 -21.80 -7.92
N SER A 809 -6.39 -21.83 -8.43
CA SER A 809 -7.56 -22.20 -7.62
C SER A 809 -7.75 -23.72 -7.56
N THR A 810 -8.06 -24.21 -6.36
CA THR A 810 -8.15 -25.63 -5.95
C THR A 810 -9.31 -26.43 -6.56
N GLY A 811 -10.04 -25.89 -7.55
CA GLY A 811 -11.29 -26.47 -8.06
C GLY A 811 -11.27 -27.05 -9.48
N TRP A 812 -10.16 -26.98 -10.20
CA TRP A 812 -10.06 -27.46 -11.58
C TRP A 812 -9.05 -28.62 -11.71
N VAL A 813 -9.46 -29.74 -12.30
CA VAL A 813 -8.61 -30.90 -12.56
C VAL A 813 -8.20 -30.92 -14.03
N ALA A 814 -6.91 -31.04 -14.32
CA ALA A 814 -6.42 -31.11 -15.69
C ALA A 814 -6.62 -32.52 -16.30
N PHE A 815 -6.92 -32.59 -17.60
CA PHE A 815 -6.94 -33.84 -18.38
C PHE A 815 -6.05 -33.72 -19.63
N GLY A 816 -5.38 -34.81 -19.99
CA GLY A 816 -4.43 -34.88 -21.11
C GLY A 816 -2.96 -34.66 -20.73
N SER A 817 -2.05 -34.78 -21.71
CA SER A 817 -0.60 -34.60 -21.50
C SER A 817 -0.22 -33.11 -21.58
N PHE A 818 0.02 -32.50 -20.42
CA PHE A 818 0.47 -31.11 -20.33
C PHE A 818 2.00 -31.03 -20.20
N ARG A 819 2.62 -30.17 -21.02
CA ARG A 819 3.92 -29.55 -20.69
C ARG A 819 3.61 -28.18 -20.06
N ARG A 820 4.25 -27.82 -18.94
CA ARG A 820 3.98 -26.57 -18.18
C ARG A 820 4.06 -25.34 -19.11
N GLY A 821 3.10 -24.42 -18.99
CA GLY A 821 3.01 -23.19 -19.81
C GLY A 821 2.22 -23.32 -21.12
N LYS A 822 1.28 -24.26 -21.22
CA LYS A 822 0.38 -24.37 -22.38
C LYS A 822 -1.07 -24.11 -21.97
N GLN A 823 -1.73 -23.20 -22.69
CA GLN A 823 -3.15 -22.89 -22.57
C GLN A 823 -4.02 -24.11 -22.93
N GLY A 824 -5.22 -24.20 -22.36
CA GLY A 824 -6.19 -25.28 -22.62
C GLY A 824 -7.63 -24.82 -22.37
N VAL A 825 -8.60 -25.62 -22.82
CA VAL A 825 -10.03 -25.31 -22.68
C VAL A 825 -10.50 -25.59 -21.26
N LYS A 826 -11.20 -24.65 -20.64
CA LYS A 826 -11.94 -24.92 -19.39
C LYS A 826 -13.29 -25.54 -19.70
N VAL A 827 -13.61 -26.62 -19.00
CA VAL A 827 -14.83 -27.41 -19.13
C VAL A 827 -15.55 -27.45 -17.78
N ALA A 828 -16.77 -26.93 -17.75
CA ALA A 828 -17.67 -27.14 -16.62
C ALA A 828 -18.20 -28.59 -16.69
N TRP A 829 -18.20 -29.29 -15.55
CA TRP A 829 -18.71 -30.65 -15.43
C TRP A 829 -19.94 -30.66 -14.53
N ASN A 830 -20.97 -31.36 -14.99
CA ASN A 830 -22.22 -31.43 -14.26
C ASN A 830 -22.06 -32.31 -13.02
N ALA A 831 -22.15 -31.69 -11.85
CA ALA A 831 -21.95 -32.35 -10.57
C ALA A 831 -22.99 -33.45 -10.28
N THR A 832 -24.12 -33.46 -10.98
CA THR A 832 -25.15 -34.51 -10.85
C THR A 832 -24.76 -35.82 -11.54
N HIS A 833 -23.79 -35.79 -12.47
CA HIS A 833 -23.31 -36.96 -13.22
C HIS A 833 -21.91 -37.42 -12.74
N ARG A 834 -21.72 -37.58 -11.43
CA ARG A 834 -20.42 -37.91 -10.80
C ARG A 834 -19.85 -39.28 -11.17
N GLU A 835 -20.68 -40.23 -11.61
CA GLU A 835 -20.28 -41.62 -11.88
C GLU A 835 -19.25 -41.76 -13.02
N GLY A 836 -19.00 -40.72 -13.83
CA GLY A 836 -18.02 -40.74 -14.93
C GLY A 836 -16.68 -40.04 -14.66
N TYR A 837 -16.49 -39.42 -13.49
CA TYR A 837 -15.34 -38.52 -13.28
C TYR A 837 -13.98 -39.25 -13.21
N ASN A 838 -13.98 -40.51 -12.75
CA ASN A 838 -12.76 -41.31 -12.58
C ASN A 838 -12.14 -41.84 -13.89
N VAL A 839 -12.83 -41.69 -15.02
CA VAL A 839 -12.34 -42.17 -16.33
C VAL A 839 -11.37 -41.17 -16.98
N MET A 840 -11.18 -39.98 -16.39
CA MET A 840 -10.50 -38.85 -17.07
C MET A 840 -9.00 -38.63 -16.73
N THR A 841 -8.38 -39.42 -15.83
CA THR A 841 -7.03 -39.10 -15.34
C THR A 841 -5.86 -39.99 -15.80
N LYS A 842 -6.10 -41.03 -16.61
CA LYS A 842 -5.15 -41.79 -17.47
C LYS A 842 -5.37 -43.31 -17.36
N GLY A 843 -5.22 -43.98 -18.50
CA GLY A 843 -4.92 -45.41 -18.52
C GLY A 843 -3.60 -45.75 -17.81
N ALA A 844 -3.56 -46.97 -17.30
CA ALA A 844 -2.43 -47.72 -16.74
C ALA A 844 -1.92 -47.31 -15.34
N LEU A 845 -2.56 -47.88 -14.31
CA LEU A 845 -1.88 -48.55 -13.20
C LEU A 845 -2.89 -49.50 -12.52
N LYS A 846 -2.66 -50.81 -12.62
CA LYS A 846 -3.36 -51.81 -11.81
C LYS A 846 -3.02 -51.52 -10.35
N LEU A 847 -3.93 -50.89 -9.61
CA LEU A 847 -3.84 -50.79 -8.17
C LEU A 847 -4.34 -52.11 -7.56
N ASP A 848 -3.49 -52.69 -6.73
CA ASP A 848 -3.76 -53.89 -5.94
C ASP A 848 -4.99 -53.64 -5.04
N ALA A 849 -5.97 -54.55 -5.11
CA ALA A 849 -7.19 -54.48 -4.33
C ALA A 849 -6.93 -54.49 -2.81
N ALA A 850 -5.79 -55.04 -2.37
CA ALA A 850 -5.38 -55.04 -0.97
C ALA A 850 -5.07 -53.62 -0.46
N ALA A 851 -4.42 -52.78 -1.26
CA ALA A 851 -4.08 -51.40 -0.88
C ALA A 851 -5.33 -50.51 -0.74
N VAL A 852 -6.35 -50.77 -1.56
CA VAL A 852 -7.64 -50.04 -1.50
C VAL A 852 -8.45 -50.49 -0.28
N GLN A 853 -8.38 -51.76 0.12
CA GLN A 853 -9.02 -52.22 1.35
C GLN A 853 -8.33 -51.69 2.60
N GLN A 854 -6.99 -51.66 2.64
CA GLN A 854 -6.25 -51.12 3.78
C GLN A 854 -6.57 -49.63 3.98
N TRP A 855 -6.55 -48.83 2.91
CA TRP A 855 -6.90 -47.41 2.98
C TRP A 855 -8.34 -47.15 3.46
N ARG A 856 -9.30 -48.02 3.12
CA ARG A 856 -10.68 -47.91 3.61
C ARG A 856 -10.77 -48.21 5.11
N LYS A 857 -10.00 -49.18 5.58
CA LYS A 857 -9.92 -49.55 7.00
C LYS A 857 -9.31 -48.41 7.83
N ASP A 858 -8.16 -47.88 7.40
CA ASP A 858 -7.47 -46.77 8.07
C ASP A 858 -8.38 -45.53 8.17
N ARG A 859 -9.22 -45.29 7.15
CA ARG A 859 -10.14 -44.16 7.11
C ARG A 859 -11.39 -44.35 7.97
N GLN A 860 -11.84 -45.59 8.20
CA GLN A 860 -12.91 -45.88 9.16
C GLN A 860 -12.40 -45.74 10.60
N GLU A 861 -11.19 -46.21 10.88
CA GLU A 861 -10.56 -46.09 12.20
C GLU A 861 -10.29 -44.61 12.57
N ALA A 862 -9.81 -43.80 11.63
CA ALA A 862 -9.64 -42.36 11.83
C ALA A 862 -10.96 -41.61 12.06
N ARG A 863 -12.08 -42.12 11.50
CA ARG A 863 -13.40 -41.51 11.68
C ARG A 863 -13.98 -41.82 13.06
N ALA A 864 -13.79 -43.05 13.53
CA ALA A 864 -14.17 -43.45 14.90
C ALA A 864 -13.37 -42.69 15.97
N ALA A 865 -12.08 -42.41 15.73
CA ALA A 865 -11.26 -41.61 16.64
C ALA A 865 -11.71 -40.15 16.75
N ASN A 866 -12.11 -39.54 15.63
CA ASN A 866 -12.60 -38.16 15.61
C ASN A 866 -14.00 -38.01 16.24
N GLU A 867 -14.85 -39.03 16.13
CA GLU A 867 -16.18 -39.03 16.79
C GLU A 867 -16.05 -39.12 18.32
N GLY A 868 -15.00 -39.77 18.84
CA GLY A 868 -14.65 -39.76 20.26
C GLY A 868 -14.22 -38.38 20.77
N MET A 869 -13.31 -37.70 20.06
CA MET A 869 -12.84 -36.37 20.46
C MET A 869 -13.95 -35.31 20.47
N ALA A 870 -14.92 -35.40 19.55
CA ALA A 870 -16.05 -34.47 19.51
C ALA A 870 -17.00 -34.65 20.71
N ALA A 871 -17.12 -35.86 21.24
CA ALA A 871 -17.92 -36.13 22.43
C ALA A 871 -17.24 -35.59 23.70
N ASP A 872 -15.92 -35.73 23.80
CA ASP A 872 -15.14 -35.20 24.92
C ASP A 872 -15.12 -33.66 24.95
N GLU A 873 -15.06 -33.02 23.78
CA GLU A 873 -15.11 -31.56 23.65
C GLU A 873 -16.49 -30.98 24.01
N ALA A 874 -17.57 -31.69 23.64
CA ALA A 874 -18.93 -31.31 24.04
C ALA A 874 -19.17 -31.46 25.55
N ALA A 875 -18.59 -32.49 26.17
CA ALA A 875 -18.65 -32.67 27.63
C ALA A 875 -17.88 -31.59 28.38
N ALA A 876 -16.69 -31.20 27.89
CA ALA A 876 -15.90 -30.12 28.49
C ALA A 876 -16.61 -28.76 28.41
N GLU A 877 -17.29 -28.46 27.29
CA GLU A 877 -18.06 -27.24 27.11
C GLU A 877 -19.29 -27.20 28.05
N GLN A 878 -19.93 -28.35 28.28
CA GLN A 878 -21.05 -28.42 29.22
C GLN A 878 -20.62 -28.16 30.67
N VAL A 879 -19.50 -28.76 31.11
CA VAL A 879 -18.92 -28.50 32.44
C VAL A 879 -18.56 -27.02 32.62
N ARG A 880 -18.09 -26.37 31.55
CA ARG A 880 -17.73 -24.95 31.58
C ARG A 880 -18.94 -24.04 31.76
N ARG A 881 -20.06 -24.35 31.09
CA ARG A 881 -21.33 -23.63 31.26
C ARG A 881 -21.96 -23.84 32.63
N GLU A 882 -21.82 -25.04 33.19
CA GLU A 882 -22.28 -25.33 34.55
C GLU A 882 -21.47 -24.55 35.59
N ALA A 883 -20.16 -24.40 35.38
CA ALA A 883 -19.30 -23.56 36.24
C ALA A 883 -19.62 -22.06 36.14
N GLU A 884 -19.84 -21.54 34.92
CA GLU A 884 -20.23 -20.14 34.71
C GLU A 884 -21.60 -19.83 35.34
N ALA A 885 -22.56 -20.76 35.24
CA ALA A 885 -23.87 -20.61 35.88
C ALA A 885 -23.79 -20.61 37.41
N GLN A 886 -22.89 -21.40 38.01
CA GLN A 886 -22.65 -21.37 39.45
C GLN A 886 -22.00 -20.06 39.91
N GLU A 887 -21.08 -19.51 39.13
CA GLU A 887 -20.43 -18.22 39.45
C GLU A 887 -21.45 -17.06 39.40
N GLU A 888 -22.36 -17.05 38.43
CA GLU A 888 -23.46 -16.07 38.38
C GLU A 888 -24.43 -16.21 39.57
N GLU A 889 -24.73 -17.44 40.02
CA GLU A 889 -25.60 -17.68 41.19
C GLU A 889 -24.93 -17.22 42.49
N GLU A 890 -23.61 -17.44 42.66
CA GLU A 890 -22.83 -16.95 43.79
C GLU A 890 -22.73 -15.41 43.82
N GLU A 891 -22.58 -14.75 42.66
CA GLU A 891 -22.59 -13.28 42.57
C GLU A 891 -23.96 -12.67 42.91
N GLU A 892 -25.06 -13.31 42.49
CA GLU A 892 -26.41 -12.87 42.88
C GLU A 892 -26.66 -13.05 44.39
N GLU A 893 -26.16 -14.14 44.99
CA GLU A 893 -26.29 -14.40 46.42
C GLU A 893 -25.47 -13.39 47.25
N GLU A 894 -24.23 -13.06 46.83
CA GLU A 894 -23.43 -12.00 47.45
C GLU A 894 -24.10 -10.62 47.32
N ALA A 895 -24.70 -10.32 46.17
CA ALA A 895 -25.42 -9.06 45.96
C ALA A 895 -26.66 -8.95 46.86
N GLN A 896 -27.37 -10.06 47.11
CA GLN A 896 -28.50 -10.10 48.05
C GLN A 896 -28.03 -9.95 49.51
N ILE A 897 -26.92 -10.58 49.90
CA ILE A 897 -26.33 -10.43 51.25
C ILE A 897 -25.91 -8.97 51.50
N LEU A 898 -25.34 -8.30 50.49
CA LEU A 898 -24.96 -6.88 50.57
C LEU A 898 -26.16 -5.91 50.62
N GLN A 899 -27.34 -6.30 50.11
CA GLN A 899 -28.55 -5.49 50.26
C GLN A 899 -29.15 -5.54 51.67
N VAL A 900 -28.90 -6.61 52.44
CA VAL A 900 -29.44 -6.77 53.81
C VAL A 900 -28.63 -6.01 54.87
N GLN A 901 -27.41 -5.54 54.55
CA GLN A 901 -26.52 -4.85 55.50
C GLN A 901 -26.32 -3.35 55.26
N LYS A 902 -27.33 -2.61 54.79
CA LYS A 902 -27.29 -1.13 54.85
C LYS A 902 -27.89 -0.62 56.18
N PRO A 903 -27.10 -0.04 57.09
CA PRO A 903 -27.66 0.65 58.25
C PRO A 903 -28.38 1.92 57.76
N THR A 904 -29.69 1.99 58.02
CA THR A 904 -30.49 3.19 57.79
C THR A 904 -30.06 4.27 58.80
N MET A 905 -29.30 5.27 58.33
CA MET A 905 -29.06 6.48 59.11
C MET A 905 -30.33 7.35 59.15
N PRO A 906 -30.77 7.83 60.32
CA PRO A 906 -31.96 8.65 60.43
C PRO A 906 -31.78 10.01 59.73
N PRO A 907 -32.84 10.57 59.10
CA PRO A 907 -32.79 11.81 58.32
C PRO A 907 -32.25 13.04 59.05
N GLU A 908 -32.22 13.03 60.38
CA GLU A 908 -31.75 14.15 61.21
C GLU A 908 -30.22 14.34 61.16
N THR A 909 -29.46 13.32 60.74
CA THR A 909 -27.99 13.39 60.67
C THR A 909 -27.50 14.11 59.41
N LEU A 910 -28.23 14.00 58.30
CA LEU A 910 -27.91 14.68 57.04
C LEU A 910 -28.18 16.19 57.08
N ALA A 911 -29.07 16.65 57.95
CA ALA A 911 -29.37 18.09 58.11
C ALA A 911 -28.27 18.85 58.88
N ARG A 912 -27.38 18.17 59.62
CA ARG A 912 -26.29 18.81 60.39
C ARG A 912 -25.00 19.04 59.60
N LEU A 913 -24.84 18.44 58.41
CA LEU A 913 -23.63 18.57 57.59
C LEU A 913 -23.68 19.69 56.55
N ALA A 914 -24.84 20.32 56.34
CA ALA A 914 -25.04 21.34 55.30
C ALA A 914 -24.92 22.81 55.78
N GLY A 915 -24.56 23.07 57.04
CA GLY A 915 -24.60 24.43 57.60
C GLY A 915 -23.42 24.78 58.48
N SER A 916 -22.31 25.24 57.88
CA SER A 916 -21.29 26.04 58.60
C SER A 916 -20.24 26.61 57.63
N LYS A 917 -20.50 27.82 57.11
CA LYS A 917 -19.46 28.77 56.69
C LYS A 917 -19.11 29.63 57.90
N THR A 918 -17.84 29.63 58.33
CA THR A 918 -17.03 30.83 58.63
C THR A 918 -15.69 30.50 59.29
N HIS A 919 -14.66 31.27 58.88
CA HIS A 919 -13.42 31.67 59.56
C HIS A 919 -12.69 30.69 60.48
N TRP A 920 -11.43 30.37 60.16
CA TRP A 920 -10.35 30.31 61.16
C TRP A 920 -8.98 30.62 60.50
N GLN A 921 -8.29 31.60 61.08
CA GLN A 921 -6.88 31.94 60.85
C GLN A 921 -5.99 30.89 61.53
N GLY A 922 -4.88 30.49 60.89
CA GLY A 922 -3.89 29.61 61.49
C GLY A 922 -2.52 29.79 60.87
N ARG A 923 -1.64 30.49 61.60
CA ARG A 923 -0.21 30.70 61.31
C ARG A 923 0.54 29.37 61.21
N ILE A 924 1.44 29.25 60.24
CA ILE A 924 2.61 28.37 60.33
C ILE A 924 3.86 29.22 60.07
N HIS A 925 4.79 29.14 61.03
CA HIS A 925 6.11 29.75 61.01
C HIS A 925 7.04 29.05 60.02
N LEU A 926 7.79 29.82 59.23
CA LEU A 926 9.05 29.43 58.61
C LEU A 926 10.14 30.49 58.92
N PRO A 927 11.42 30.09 59.02
CA PRO A 927 12.50 30.87 59.63
C PRO A 927 13.10 31.93 58.67
N PRO A 928 13.86 32.92 59.20
CA PRO A 928 14.24 34.13 58.47
C PRO A 928 15.54 33.98 57.66
N GLY A 929 15.57 34.61 56.49
CA GLY A 929 16.77 34.71 55.65
C GLY A 929 16.55 35.58 54.41
N THR A 930 16.45 36.89 54.60
CA THR A 930 16.72 37.93 53.57
C THR A 930 18.10 38.56 53.90
N PRO A 931 18.84 39.23 52.98
CA PRO A 931 18.25 40.26 52.10
C PRO A 931 18.92 40.50 50.72
N ASP A 932 18.28 41.42 50.00
CA ASP A 932 18.85 42.38 49.03
C ASP A 932 19.33 41.88 47.67
N ASN A 933 18.46 42.03 46.64
CA ASN A 933 18.87 42.43 45.28
C ASN A 933 17.69 42.81 44.35
N LEU A 934 16.72 43.61 44.84
CA LEU A 934 15.56 44.04 44.04
C LEU A 934 15.35 45.57 43.92
N ARG A 935 16.37 46.37 44.25
CA ARG A 935 16.37 47.82 43.99
C ARG A 935 17.32 48.28 42.87
N LYS A 936 18.09 47.38 42.27
CA LYS A 936 19.03 47.72 41.19
C LYS A 936 18.45 47.52 39.77
N ARG A 937 17.53 46.56 39.59
CA ARG A 937 16.93 46.27 38.28
C ARG A 937 15.92 47.29 37.78
N ARG A 938 15.29 48.06 38.66
CA ARG A 938 14.29 49.08 38.26
C ARG A 938 14.88 50.40 37.76
N ARG A 939 16.21 50.54 37.75
CA ARG A 939 16.91 51.72 37.24
C ARG A 939 17.68 51.45 35.94
N GLU A 940 17.88 50.18 35.58
CA GLU A 940 18.51 49.77 34.32
C GLU A 940 17.46 49.68 33.19
N GLU A 941 16.19 49.41 33.51
CA GLU A 941 15.07 49.39 32.53
C GLU A 941 14.61 50.80 32.09
N GLU A 942 14.95 51.87 32.82
CA GLU A 942 14.61 53.25 32.44
C GLU A 942 15.71 53.95 31.61
N GLU A 943 16.90 53.35 31.47
CA GLU A 943 17.98 53.88 30.62
C GLU A 943 17.97 53.28 29.18
N GLU A 944 17.49 52.04 29.00
CA GLU A 944 17.36 51.40 27.68
C GLU A 944 16.25 51.99 26.79
N GLU A 945 15.20 52.59 27.37
CA GLU A 945 14.16 53.29 26.58
C GLU A 945 14.62 54.64 25.99
N SER A 946 15.80 55.14 26.39
CA SER A 946 16.34 56.41 25.86
C SER A 946 17.28 56.25 24.66
N GLU A 947 17.85 55.05 24.43
CA GLU A 947 18.78 54.78 23.32
C GLU A 947 18.08 54.39 22.00
N ASP A 948 16.83 53.93 22.05
CA ASP A 948 16.04 53.60 20.85
C ASP A 948 15.47 54.84 20.13
N GLY A 949 15.48 56.01 20.79
CA GLY A 949 15.11 57.30 20.18
C GLY A 949 16.15 57.84 19.19
N GLU A 950 17.44 57.54 19.38
CA GLU A 950 18.52 58.04 18.51
C GLU A 950 18.73 57.18 17.25
N ARG A 951 18.32 55.90 17.26
CA ARG A 951 18.40 55.02 16.08
C ARG A 951 17.32 55.29 15.03
N GLY A 952 16.19 55.89 15.42
CA GLY A 952 15.15 56.34 14.50
C GLY A 952 15.58 57.52 13.63
N SER A 953 16.44 58.41 14.16
CA SER A 953 16.90 59.61 13.45
C SER A 953 17.95 59.34 12.37
N GLN A 954 18.75 58.25 12.50
CA GLN A 954 19.75 57.89 11.50
C GLN A 954 19.17 57.13 10.30
N ARG A 955 17.99 56.52 10.44
CA ARG A 955 17.33 55.79 9.35
C ARG A 955 16.65 56.74 8.35
N GLN A 956 16.05 57.84 8.84
CA GLN A 956 15.47 58.88 7.97
C GLN A 956 16.51 59.64 7.13
N ARG A 957 17.74 59.82 7.62
CA ARG A 957 18.82 60.45 6.84
C ARG A 957 19.41 59.57 5.75
N ARG A 958 19.25 58.24 5.84
CA ARG A 958 19.70 57.31 4.78
C ARG A 958 18.69 57.16 3.64
N GLU A 959 17.41 57.36 3.93
CA GLU A 959 16.36 57.30 2.91
C GLU A 959 16.32 58.60 2.06
N GLU A 960 16.76 59.74 2.59
CA GLU A 960 16.90 61.00 1.82
C GLU A 960 18.20 61.07 0.98
N GLU A 961 19.21 60.23 1.24
CA GLU A 961 20.44 60.16 0.41
C GLU A 961 20.36 59.11 -0.73
N GLU A 962 19.32 58.28 -0.77
CA GLU A 962 19.08 57.31 -1.87
C GLU A 962 18.07 57.82 -2.91
N GLU A 963 17.47 59.01 -2.73
CA GLU A 963 16.56 59.66 -3.69
C GLU A 963 17.17 60.84 -4.48
N ASP A 964 18.46 61.15 -4.28
CA ASP A 964 19.30 62.03 -5.13
C ASP A 964 20.34 61.19 -5.92
#